data_AF-A0A6I2W4S3-F1
#
_entry.id   AF-A0A6I2W4S3-F1
#
_cell.length_a   1.000
_cell.length_b   1.000
_cell.length_c   1.000
_cell.angle_alpha   90.00
_cell.angle_beta   90.00
_cell.angle_gamma   90.00
#
_symmetry.space_group_name_H-M   'P 1'
#
loop_
_entity.id
_entity.type
_entity.pdbx_description
1 polymer ?
#
loop_
_entity_poly.entity_id
_entity_poly.type
_entity_poly.pdbx_seq_one_letter_code
_entity_poly.pdbx_strand_id
1 'polypeptide(L)'
;MAERSFAAEVEKLRVGAGAEFAGEGILAVTKALLQSGVSYVGGYQGAPISHLMDVLGDAHEILEELGIHFENSASEATAAAMLAASVHYPLRGAVTFKSTVGTNVASDALANLSSGGVTGGALIIVGEDYGEGSSIMQERSHAFAMKSQIWLMDPRPNLTAIVDSVDLGFRLSEASNTPVMLELRLRSCHIHGKFIAKDNVRPSFTLKDAIENPRQDPARVVLPPASFAHEQEKLNVRWPAAVKFIKDNKINEVINDGAQDFGIILQGGLYNTVIRALQLLGLSDVYGNSKIPLYILNVTYPIIDDEVIEFAKSKRAVLLVEEGQPDYIEQNLHAVLRRADVPTKLFGKEMLPPAGEYTPAHVIKGITEFIKKYGPQLLDQNALPAVVRPSGDKPTSLETRIAPEKVHGRPPSFCTGCPERPIFTALKLAERETGKHHISADIGCHLFSILPPFNIGATTMGYGLGSAGASAFQSIETDKQVISFMGDGGFWHNGLTSGIGNAVFNQSDGLTVIVDNAYSAATGGQDILSSQADNELRSTKHPIEAAVRGIGVKWVKTITNTYKVSEMRETFKSALTGNVKGPKIIVAQSECTLNRMRREKPAMAKKIKEGKRVVKERFGIDPDTCTGDHSCIRINGCPSLTIAPNPDPMRKDPVATILNTCVGCGLCGEAAHAAVLCPSFYRTEVITNPSIWDKAKLAIRSAVIGFLQNGIERRLVGIQPNA
;
A
#
# COMPACT_ATOMS: atom_id res chain seq x y z
N MET A 1 15.48 7.33 -1.02
CA MET A 1 14.72 8.57 -0.66
C MET A 1 13.23 8.25 -0.79
N ALA A 2 12.51 8.17 0.33
CA ALA A 2 11.08 7.88 0.38
C ALA A 2 10.21 8.98 -0.25
N GLU A 3 8.91 8.70 -0.42
CA GLU A 3 7.90 9.64 -0.93
C GLU A 3 7.79 10.94 -0.11
N ARG A 4 8.07 10.83 1.19
CA ARG A 4 8.14 11.93 2.13
C ARG A 4 9.34 11.67 3.04
N SER A 5 10.20 12.67 3.23
CA SER A 5 11.18 12.64 4.33
C SER A 5 10.51 13.20 5.58
N PHE A 6 10.80 12.56 6.70
CA PHE A 6 10.34 12.95 8.04
C PHE A 6 11.47 13.54 8.88
N ALA A 7 12.62 13.86 8.29
CA ALA A 7 13.79 14.35 9.02
C ALA A 7 13.49 15.54 9.96
N ALA A 8 12.63 16.47 9.54
CA ALA A 8 12.21 17.58 10.40
C ALA A 8 11.16 17.16 11.44
N GLU A 9 10.27 16.24 11.09
CA GLU A 9 9.23 15.72 11.98
C GLU A 9 9.77 14.79 13.07
N VAL A 10 10.85 14.05 12.80
CA VAL A 10 11.52 13.12 13.72
C VAL A 10 12.08 13.84 14.95
N GLU A 11 12.46 15.11 14.84
CA GLU A 11 12.88 15.93 15.99
C GLU A 11 11.81 15.99 17.09
N LYS A 12 10.53 15.87 16.72
CA LYS A 12 9.42 15.83 17.69
C LYS A 12 9.43 14.56 18.55
N LEU A 13 10.14 13.51 18.16
CA LEU A 13 10.26 12.29 18.96
C LEU A 13 11.11 12.50 20.22
N ARG A 14 11.89 13.59 20.29
CA ARG A 14 12.70 13.98 21.45
C ARG A 14 11.90 14.71 22.55
N VAL A 15 10.62 15.03 22.32
CA VAL A 15 9.76 15.70 23.30
C VAL A 15 9.69 14.88 24.60
N GLY A 16 10.06 15.47 25.73
CA GLY A 16 10.14 14.79 27.03
C GLY A 16 8.81 14.75 27.80
N ALA A 17 8.86 14.18 29.00
CA ALA A 17 7.71 14.02 29.88
C ALA A 17 6.99 15.34 30.18
N GLY A 18 5.65 15.32 30.10
CA GLY A 18 4.80 16.45 30.44
C GLY A 18 4.65 17.51 29.34
N ALA A 19 5.44 17.42 28.27
CA ALA A 19 5.27 18.28 27.10
C ALA A 19 4.22 17.72 26.13
N GLU A 20 3.52 18.61 25.42
CA GLU A 20 2.53 18.24 24.42
C GLU A 20 3.21 17.84 23.12
N PHE A 21 2.96 16.61 22.67
CA PHE A 21 3.30 16.16 21.32
C PHE A 21 2.16 16.52 20.36
N ALA A 22 2.49 17.05 19.17
CA ALA A 22 1.54 17.33 18.09
C ALA A 22 2.03 16.82 16.74
N GLY A 23 1.27 15.91 16.11
CA GLY A 23 1.69 15.27 14.87
C GLY A 23 0.68 14.30 14.28
N GLU A 24 1.13 13.55 13.27
CA GLU A 24 0.40 12.48 12.60
C GLU A 24 0.44 11.18 13.43
N GLY A 25 -0.56 10.31 13.26
CA GLY A 25 -0.67 9.03 13.96
C GLY A 25 0.59 8.17 13.91
N ILE A 26 1.26 8.10 12.76
CA ILE A 26 2.44 7.26 12.59
C ILE A 26 3.66 7.72 13.42
N LEU A 27 3.81 9.04 13.61
CA LEU A 27 4.83 9.61 14.49
C LEU A 27 4.48 9.35 15.96
N ALA A 28 3.19 9.37 16.31
CA ALA A 28 2.72 9.05 17.65
C ALA A 28 3.01 7.59 18.02
N VAL A 29 2.79 6.65 17.09
CA VAL A 29 3.18 5.23 17.27
C VAL A 29 4.68 5.10 17.49
N THR A 30 5.50 5.78 16.67
CA THR A 30 6.96 5.77 16.84
C THR A 30 7.36 6.31 18.22
N LYS A 31 6.79 7.45 18.63
CA LYS A 31 7.03 8.02 19.96
C LYS A 31 6.62 7.05 21.07
N ALA A 32 5.49 6.36 20.91
CA ALA A 32 5.04 5.37 21.88
C ALA A 32 6.03 4.20 22.02
N LEU A 33 6.56 3.68 20.91
CA LEU A 33 7.60 2.63 20.92
C LEU A 33 8.83 3.07 21.73
N LEU A 34 9.31 4.30 21.52
CA LEU A 34 10.46 4.86 22.23
C LEU A 34 10.18 5.05 23.74
N GLN A 35 8.97 5.48 24.09
CA GLN A 35 8.54 5.63 25.49
C GLN A 35 8.34 4.27 26.19
N SER A 36 8.09 3.20 25.43
CA SER A 36 7.84 1.86 25.97
C SER A 36 9.11 1.02 26.16
N GLY A 37 10.31 1.56 25.92
CA GLY A 37 11.55 0.80 26.15
C GLY A 37 11.74 -0.37 25.19
N VAL A 38 11.31 -0.22 23.94
CA VAL A 38 11.51 -1.22 22.88
C VAL A 38 12.98 -1.48 22.64
N SER A 39 13.39 -2.74 22.52
CA SER A 39 14.78 -3.15 22.28
C SER A 39 15.12 -3.28 20.80
N TYR A 40 14.11 -3.62 19.98
CA TYR A 40 14.27 -3.70 18.54
C TYR A 40 12.95 -3.46 17.81
N VAL A 41 13.05 -2.87 16.63
CA VAL A 41 11.93 -2.63 15.73
C VAL A 41 12.27 -3.08 14.32
N GLY A 42 11.42 -3.92 13.74
CA GLY A 42 11.57 -4.37 12.35
C GLY A 42 10.30 -4.14 11.53
N GLY A 43 10.38 -4.36 10.23
CA GLY A 43 9.17 -4.34 9.42
C GLY A 43 9.39 -4.45 7.94
N TYR A 44 8.29 -4.54 7.21
CA TYR A 44 8.23 -4.49 5.77
C TYR A 44 7.17 -3.47 5.34
N GLN A 45 7.52 -2.61 4.39
CA GLN A 45 6.69 -1.49 3.98
C GLN A 45 5.34 -1.91 3.38
N GLY A 46 4.29 -1.17 3.69
CA GLY A 46 3.03 -1.25 2.97
C GLY A 46 1.93 -0.33 3.51
N ALA A 47 1.14 0.28 2.62
CA ALA A 47 0.09 1.24 2.97
C ALA A 47 -1.06 0.57 3.74
N PRO A 48 -1.58 1.08 4.86
CA PRO A 48 -1.58 2.49 5.22
C PRO A 48 -0.41 2.92 6.13
N ILE A 49 0.43 1.99 6.57
CA ILE A 49 1.49 2.26 7.55
C ILE A 49 2.90 2.32 6.93
N SER A 50 2.99 2.50 5.61
CA SER A 50 4.26 2.54 4.88
C SER A 50 5.25 3.55 5.46
N HIS A 51 4.75 4.70 5.92
CA HIS A 51 5.57 5.76 6.52
C HIS A 51 6.18 5.39 7.88
N LEU A 52 5.73 4.34 8.58
CA LEU A 52 6.32 3.97 9.87
C LEU A 52 7.79 3.57 9.71
N MET A 53 8.10 2.80 8.67
CA MET A 53 9.47 2.39 8.36
C MET A 53 10.33 3.58 7.93
N ASP A 54 9.75 4.53 7.20
CA ASP A 54 10.44 5.77 6.80
C ASP A 54 10.77 6.64 8.03
N VAL A 55 9.82 6.80 8.96
CA VAL A 55 10.02 7.54 10.21
C VAL A 55 11.08 6.88 11.09
N LEU A 56 11.04 5.56 11.25
CA LEU A 56 12.05 4.81 12.03
C LEU A 56 13.44 4.91 11.38
N GLY A 57 13.51 4.87 10.05
CA GLY A 57 14.76 5.07 9.31
C GLY A 57 15.33 6.47 9.50
N ASP A 58 14.51 7.50 9.34
CA ASP A 58 14.93 8.90 9.56
C ASP A 58 15.29 9.15 11.05
N ALA A 59 14.72 8.38 11.99
CA ALA A 59 14.99 8.44 13.44
C ALA A 59 16.21 7.65 13.94
N HIS A 60 17.08 7.16 13.04
CA HIS A 60 18.22 6.31 13.40
C HIS A 60 19.10 6.84 14.54
N GLU A 61 19.41 8.15 14.58
CA GLU A 61 20.21 8.75 15.67
C GLU A 61 19.56 8.56 17.05
N ILE A 62 18.23 8.75 17.15
CA ILE A 62 17.48 8.56 18.40
C ILE A 62 17.48 7.08 18.81
N LEU A 63 17.38 6.18 17.83
CA LEU A 63 17.39 4.74 18.05
C LEU A 63 18.77 4.28 18.55
N GLU A 64 19.85 4.78 17.97
CA GLU A 64 21.23 4.49 18.40
C GLU A 64 21.53 5.00 19.81
N GLU A 65 21.11 6.22 20.15
CA GLU A 65 21.24 6.79 21.51
C GLU A 65 20.57 5.89 22.58
N LEU A 66 19.44 5.28 22.25
CA LEU A 66 18.70 4.38 23.11
C LEU A 66 19.15 2.92 23.01
N GLY A 67 20.07 2.59 22.09
CA GLY A 67 20.53 1.22 21.84
C GLY A 67 19.46 0.31 21.25
N ILE A 68 18.57 0.85 20.43
CA ILE A 68 17.46 0.14 19.77
C ILE A 68 17.92 -0.34 18.39
N HIS A 69 17.77 -1.63 18.11
CA HIS A 69 18.06 -2.17 16.77
C HIS A 69 16.91 -1.91 15.80
N PHE A 70 17.22 -1.39 14.61
CA PHE A 70 16.22 -1.15 13.56
C PHE A 70 16.53 -1.90 12.26
N GLU A 71 15.53 -2.63 11.77
CA GLU A 71 15.68 -3.46 10.60
C GLU A 71 14.55 -3.29 9.58
N ASN A 72 14.88 -2.76 8.41
CA ASN A 72 14.01 -2.93 7.24
C ASN A 72 14.20 -4.35 6.70
N SER A 73 13.19 -5.19 6.87
CA SER A 73 13.24 -6.61 6.56
C SER A 73 13.02 -6.87 5.08
N ALA A 74 13.47 -8.03 4.58
CA ALA A 74 13.23 -8.43 3.18
C ALA A 74 11.78 -8.86 2.92
N SER A 75 11.06 -9.27 3.96
CA SER A 75 9.66 -9.72 3.91
C SER A 75 8.98 -9.63 5.27
N GLU A 76 7.66 -9.70 5.29
CA GLU A 76 6.85 -9.76 6.51
C GLU A 76 7.14 -11.01 7.34
N ALA A 77 7.47 -12.13 6.69
CA ALA A 77 7.89 -13.36 7.37
C ALA A 77 9.20 -13.14 8.14
N THR A 78 10.17 -12.47 7.50
CA THR A 78 11.46 -12.12 8.14
C THR A 78 11.23 -11.15 9.30
N ALA A 79 10.41 -10.12 9.09
CA ALA A 79 10.04 -9.18 10.14
C ALA A 79 9.40 -9.92 11.32
N ALA A 80 8.34 -10.71 11.09
CA ALA A 80 7.68 -11.47 12.15
C ALA A 80 8.62 -12.45 12.87
N ALA A 81 9.53 -13.12 12.16
CA ALA A 81 10.51 -14.03 12.75
C ALA A 81 11.48 -13.32 13.71
N MET A 82 11.77 -12.03 13.49
CA MET A 82 12.57 -11.19 14.39
C MET A 82 12.00 -11.14 15.82
N LEU A 83 10.68 -11.29 15.99
CA LEU A 83 10.04 -11.37 17.31
C LEU A 83 10.49 -12.59 18.14
N ALA A 84 11.13 -13.59 17.52
CA ALA A 84 11.68 -14.73 18.25
C ALA A 84 12.72 -14.32 19.32
N ALA A 85 13.37 -13.15 19.17
CA ALA A 85 14.27 -12.63 20.21
C ALA A 85 13.55 -12.33 21.54
N SER A 86 12.24 -12.13 21.56
CA SER A 86 11.44 -11.97 22.79
C SER A 86 11.00 -13.29 23.45
N VAL A 87 11.31 -14.45 22.86
CA VAL A 87 10.85 -15.76 23.38
C VAL A 87 11.50 -16.10 24.72
N HIS A 88 12.84 -16.01 24.81
CA HIS A 88 13.60 -16.40 26.00
C HIS A 88 14.04 -15.23 26.90
N TYR A 89 13.89 -14.01 26.40
CA TYR A 89 14.42 -12.81 27.04
C TYR A 89 13.31 -11.80 27.28
N PRO A 90 13.42 -10.97 28.33
CA PRO A 90 12.49 -9.88 28.59
C PRO A 90 12.75 -8.68 27.67
N LEU A 91 12.97 -8.93 26.37
CA LEU A 91 13.17 -7.93 25.33
C LEU A 91 11.81 -7.51 24.79
N ARG A 92 11.56 -6.20 24.74
CA ARG A 92 10.39 -5.67 24.03
C ARG A 92 10.71 -5.56 22.55
N GLY A 93 9.96 -6.27 21.71
CA GLY A 93 10.14 -6.29 20.26
C GLY A 93 8.90 -5.81 19.52
N ALA A 94 9.06 -4.97 18.50
CA ALA A 94 7.97 -4.56 17.63
C ALA A 94 8.26 -4.86 16.17
N VAL A 95 7.24 -5.30 15.43
CA VAL A 95 7.33 -5.47 13.97
C VAL A 95 6.16 -4.81 13.29
N THR A 96 6.34 -4.38 12.04
CA THR A 96 5.26 -3.71 11.30
C THR A 96 5.17 -4.13 9.84
N PHE A 97 3.93 -4.28 9.35
CA PHE A 97 3.65 -4.55 7.94
C PHE A 97 2.17 -4.34 7.59
N LYS A 98 1.90 -4.29 6.27
CA LYS A 98 0.55 -4.32 5.70
C LYS A 98 -0.19 -5.60 6.09
N SER A 99 -1.43 -5.49 6.54
CA SER A 99 -2.34 -6.63 6.69
C SER A 99 -3.54 -6.46 5.75
N THR A 100 -4.16 -7.53 5.26
CA THR A 100 -3.94 -8.97 5.57
C THR A 100 -2.82 -9.64 4.83
N VAL A 101 -2.48 -9.20 3.63
CA VAL A 101 -1.56 -9.94 2.75
C VAL A 101 -0.19 -10.16 3.40
N GLY A 102 0.34 -9.15 4.10
CA GLY A 102 1.59 -9.32 4.83
C GLY A 102 1.47 -10.29 6.00
N THR A 103 0.31 -10.35 6.65
CA THR A 103 0.01 -11.37 7.67
C THR A 103 -0.11 -12.77 7.06
N ASN A 104 -0.58 -12.91 5.81
CA ASN A 104 -0.56 -14.18 5.08
C ASN A 104 0.90 -14.66 4.92
N VAL A 105 1.78 -13.77 4.48
CA VAL A 105 3.23 -14.04 4.33
C VAL A 105 3.88 -14.35 5.69
N ALA A 106 3.53 -13.61 6.74
CA ALA A 106 4.08 -13.79 8.07
C ALA A 106 3.49 -14.96 8.87
N SER A 107 2.45 -15.64 8.36
CA SER A 107 1.60 -16.53 9.16
C SER A 107 2.36 -17.68 9.83
N ASP A 108 3.37 -18.24 9.15
CA ASP A 108 4.19 -19.33 9.70
C ASP A 108 5.06 -18.87 10.88
N ALA A 109 5.76 -17.74 10.72
CA ALA A 109 6.57 -17.14 11.78
C ALA A 109 5.70 -16.76 12.99
N LEU A 110 4.53 -16.16 12.75
CA LEU A 110 3.57 -15.79 13.80
C LEU A 110 2.99 -17.00 14.53
N ALA A 111 2.69 -18.08 13.82
CA ALA A 111 2.19 -19.32 14.42
C ALA A 111 3.24 -19.96 15.35
N ASN A 112 4.50 -20.03 14.89
CA ASN A 112 5.61 -20.54 15.71
C ASN A 112 5.85 -19.67 16.95
N LEU A 113 5.93 -18.34 16.77
CA LEU A 113 6.09 -17.37 17.86
C LEU A 113 4.98 -17.50 18.91
N SER A 114 3.72 -17.52 18.47
CA SER A 114 2.59 -17.59 19.40
C SER A 114 2.49 -18.95 20.07
N SER A 115 2.88 -20.04 19.39
CA SER A 115 2.85 -21.39 19.96
C SER A 115 3.70 -21.48 21.22
N GLY A 116 5.00 -21.23 21.14
CA GLY A 116 5.89 -21.25 22.32
C GLY A 116 5.60 -20.13 23.32
N GLY A 117 5.05 -19.00 22.85
CA GLY A 117 4.82 -17.80 23.66
C GLY A 117 6.07 -16.93 23.79
N VAL A 118 5.89 -15.77 24.41
CA VAL A 118 6.96 -14.77 24.57
C VAL A 118 7.19 -14.44 26.04
N THR A 119 8.45 -14.22 26.41
CA THR A 119 8.83 -13.77 27.76
C THR A 119 8.82 -12.25 27.83
N GLY A 120 9.41 -11.57 26.83
CA GLY A 120 9.31 -10.13 26.67
C GLY A 120 8.07 -9.73 25.88
N GLY A 121 7.70 -8.44 25.93
CA GLY A 121 6.56 -7.95 25.18
C GLY A 121 6.80 -7.97 23.66
N ALA A 122 5.90 -8.61 22.90
CA ALA A 122 5.98 -8.68 21.45
C ALA A 122 4.76 -8.01 20.80
N LEU A 123 4.99 -6.96 20.02
CA LEU A 123 3.95 -6.17 19.37
C LEU A 123 4.04 -6.28 17.84
N ILE A 124 2.90 -6.53 17.19
CA ILE A 124 2.78 -6.66 15.74
C ILE A 124 1.86 -5.53 15.27
N ILE A 125 2.43 -4.47 14.72
CA ILE A 125 1.70 -3.28 14.26
C ILE A 125 1.25 -3.52 12.82
N VAL A 126 -0.05 -3.75 12.63
CA VAL A 126 -0.63 -4.12 11.34
C VAL A 126 -1.47 -3.00 10.76
N GLY A 127 -1.26 -2.71 9.47
CA GLY A 127 -2.01 -1.71 8.74
C GLY A 127 -3.12 -2.34 7.93
N GLU A 128 -4.37 -2.21 8.37
CA GLU A 128 -5.56 -2.75 7.69
C GLU A 128 -6.34 -1.62 7.00
N ASP A 129 -6.81 -1.84 5.78
CA ASP A 129 -7.52 -0.83 4.96
C ASP A 129 -8.71 -1.48 4.23
N TYR A 130 -9.50 -2.23 5.00
CA TYR A 130 -10.71 -2.87 4.50
C TYR A 130 -11.65 -1.83 3.84
N GLY A 131 -12.10 -2.14 2.64
CA GLY A 131 -12.99 -1.31 1.83
C GLY A 131 -12.33 -0.09 1.16
N GLU A 132 -11.04 0.13 1.39
CA GLU A 132 -10.31 1.29 0.92
C GLU A 132 -9.38 0.94 -0.26
N GLY A 133 -9.17 1.89 -1.17
CA GLY A 133 -8.65 1.63 -2.53
C GLY A 133 -7.17 1.18 -2.64
N SER A 134 -6.47 0.99 -1.53
CA SER A 134 -5.05 0.58 -1.50
C SER A 134 -4.83 -0.94 -1.36
N SER A 135 -5.86 -1.72 -1.01
CA SER A 135 -5.78 -3.18 -0.90
C SER A 135 -6.24 -3.94 -2.13
N ILE A 136 -5.50 -5.00 -2.48
CA ILE A 136 -5.77 -5.85 -3.65
C ILE A 136 -6.77 -6.96 -3.30
N MET A 137 -6.68 -7.53 -2.10
CA MET A 137 -7.67 -8.48 -1.55
C MET A 137 -8.30 -7.88 -0.30
N GLN A 138 -9.62 -8.03 -0.18
CA GLN A 138 -10.41 -7.49 0.93
C GLN A 138 -10.65 -8.59 1.97
N GLU A 139 -9.74 -8.71 2.93
CA GLU A 139 -9.78 -9.69 4.03
C GLU A 139 -9.48 -9.00 5.37
N ARG A 140 -9.57 -9.74 6.49
CA ARG A 140 -9.39 -9.21 7.86
C ARG A 140 -8.27 -9.89 8.65
N SER A 141 -7.50 -9.09 9.40
CA SER A 141 -6.42 -9.55 10.30
C SER A 141 -6.95 -10.44 11.43
N HIS A 142 -8.23 -10.23 11.78
CA HIS A 142 -8.93 -10.96 12.83
C HIS A 142 -8.86 -12.49 12.67
N ALA A 143 -8.91 -13.00 11.44
CA ALA A 143 -8.78 -14.43 11.18
C ALA A 143 -7.42 -15.01 11.62
N PHE A 144 -6.34 -14.24 11.48
CA PHE A 144 -4.99 -14.64 11.89
C PHE A 144 -4.78 -14.56 13.39
N ALA A 145 -5.35 -13.52 14.01
CA ALA A 145 -5.40 -13.38 15.46
C ALA A 145 -6.07 -14.62 16.09
N MET A 146 -7.23 -15.02 15.58
CA MET A 146 -7.93 -16.23 16.02
C MET A 146 -7.15 -17.51 15.72
N LYS A 147 -6.68 -17.70 14.47
CA LYS A 147 -5.93 -18.89 14.04
C LYS A 147 -4.72 -19.18 14.94
N SER A 148 -3.96 -18.14 15.26
CA SER A 148 -2.68 -18.29 15.99
C SER A 148 -2.80 -17.98 17.49
N GLN A 149 -3.99 -17.57 17.95
CA GLN A 149 -4.26 -17.09 19.31
C GLN A 149 -3.31 -15.94 19.70
N ILE A 150 -3.38 -14.86 18.93
CA ILE A 150 -2.64 -13.60 19.13
C ILE A 150 -3.67 -12.54 19.48
N TRP A 151 -3.45 -11.74 20.53
CA TRP A 151 -4.44 -10.74 20.95
C TRP A 151 -4.52 -9.60 19.96
N LEU A 152 -5.71 -9.16 19.58
CA LEU A 152 -5.94 -8.11 18.60
C LEU A 152 -6.54 -6.87 19.26
N MET A 153 -5.77 -5.79 19.24
CA MET A 153 -6.19 -4.46 19.64
C MET A 153 -6.57 -3.64 18.41
N ASP A 154 -7.72 -2.95 18.44
CA ASP A 154 -8.19 -2.02 17.41
C ASP A 154 -8.60 -0.71 18.10
N PRO A 155 -7.62 0.11 18.52
CA PRO A 155 -7.87 1.26 19.38
C PRO A 155 -8.68 2.35 18.67
N ARG A 156 -9.37 3.16 19.47
CA ARG A 156 -10.02 4.37 18.99
C ARG A 156 -9.05 5.25 18.16
N PRO A 157 -9.50 5.83 17.04
CA PRO A 157 -8.70 6.71 16.18
C PRO A 157 -8.50 8.11 16.81
N ASN A 158 -7.72 8.18 17.89
CA ASN A 158 -7.15 9.38 18.47
C ASN A 158 -5.73 9.10 18.99
N LEU A 159 -4.85 10.10 19.06
CA LEU A 159 -3.44 9.85 19.35
C LEU A 159 -3.20 9.29 20.76
N THR A 160 -3.93 9.77 21.76
CA THR A 160 -3.78 9.28 23.14
C THR A 160 -4.08 7.79 23.22
N ALA A 161 -5.23 7.35 22.70
CA ALA A 161 -5.60 5.93 22.70
C ALA A 161 -4.63 5.06 21.91
N ILE A 162 -4.11 5.54 20.77
CA ILE A 162 -3.10 4.81 19.98
C ILE A 162 -1.79 4.66 20.76
N VAL A 163 -1.29 5.75 21.37
CA VAL A 163 -0.05 5.75 22.15
C VAL A 163 -0.18 4.86 23.40
N ASP A 164 -1.28 4.98 24.12
CA ASP A 164 -1.55 4.16 25.30
C ASP A 164 -1.69 2.68 24.94
N SER A 165 -2.25 2.37 23.76
CA SER A 165 -2.39 1.00 23.28
C SER A 165 -1.06 0.33 22.93
N VAL A 166 -0.04 1.09 22.52
CA VAL A 166 1.31 0.54 22.33
C VAL A 166 1.91 0.10 23.68
N ASP A 167 1.82 0.95 24.71
CA ASP A 167 2.29 0.61 26.06
C ASP A 167 1.52 -0.56 26.66
N LEU A 168 0.18 -0.48 26.60
CA LEU A 168 -0.70 -1.55 27.07
C LEU A 168 -0.49 -2.84 26.28
N GLY A 169 -0.20 -2.77 24.98
CA GLY A 169 0.08 -3.93 24.14
C GLY A 169 1.33 -4.69 24.60
N PHE A 170 2.43 -3.99 24.88
CA PHE A 170 3.63 -4.64 25.46
C PHE A 170 3.33 -5.27 26.82
N ARG A 171 2.63 -4.55 27.70
CA ARG A 171 2.32 -5.03 29.06
C ARG A 171 1.32 -6.19 29.05
N LEU A 172 0.33 -6.17 28.15
CA LEU A 172 -0.59 -7.28 27.92
C LEU A 172 0.18 -8.50 27.41
N SER A 173 1.13 -8.28 26.50
CA SER A 173 1.97 -9.35 25.96
C SER A 173 2.80 -10.02 27.06
N GLU A 174 3.43 -9.22 27.92
CA GLU A 174 4.21 -9.69 29.07
C GLU A 174 3.34 -10.40 30.11
N ALA A 175 2.18 -9.84 30.45
CA ALA A 175 1.28 -10.39 31.46
C ALA A 175 0.64 -11.72 31.05
N SER A 176 0.51 -11.97 29.74
CA SER A 176 -0.14 -13.16 29.18
C SER A 176 0.79 -14.07 28.39
N ASN A 177 2.10 -13.78 28.36
CA ASN A 177 3.12 -14.47 27.55
C ASN A 177 2.73 -14.67 26.07
N THR A 178 1.99 -13.72 25.49
CA THR A 178 1.38 -13.84 24.16
C THR A 178 1.68 -12.62 23.30
N PRO A 179 2.06 -12.77 22.02
CA PRO A 179 2.17 -11.64 21.12
C PRO A 179 0.84 -10.87 20.99
N VAL A 180 0.93 -9.56 20.74
CA VAL A 180 -0.23 -8.69 20.55
C VAL A 180 -0.16 -8.04 19.17
N MET A 181 -1.24 -8.11 18.40
CA MET A 181 -1.47 -7.32 17.20
C MET A 181 -2.12 -5.99 17.57
N LEU A 182 -1.50 -4.90 17.12
CA LEU A 182 -2.07 -3.56 17.15
C LEU A 182 -2.52 -3.20 15.74
N GLU A 183 -3.82 -3.22 15.51
CA GLU A 183 -4.45 -2.88 14.24
C GLU A 183 -4.58 -1.36 14.10
N LEU A 184 -4.08 -0.83 12.99
CA LEU A 184 -4.23 0.57 12.62
C LEU A 184 -4.93 0.65 11.26
N ARG A 185 -6.13 1.21 11.28
CA ARG A 185 -6.91 1.49 10.06
C ARG A 185 -6.35 2.70 9.32
N LEU A 186 -6.63 2.84 8.01
CA LEU A 186 -6.13 3.97 7.19
C LEU A 186 -6.32 5.33 7.88
N ARG A 187 -7.53 5.59 8.39
CA ARG A 187 -7.86 6.86 9.04
C ARG A 187 -6.99 7.09 10.29
N SER A 188 -6.77 6.06 11.10
CA SER A 188 -5.92 6.11 12.30
C SER A 188 -4.45 6.40 11.97
N CYS A 189 -3.98 6.00 10.79
CA CYS A 189 -2.59 6.24 10.37
C CYS A 189 -2.34 7.71 10.03
N HIS A 190 -3.34 8.39 9.43
CA HIS A 190 -3.21 9.75 8.89
C HIS A 190 -3.90 10.85 9.72
N ILE A 191 -4.57 10.49 10.83
CA ILE A 191 -5.11 11.50 11.74
C ILE A 191 -3.99 12.37 12.30
N HIS A 192 -4.32 13.64 12.52
CA HIS A 192 -3.48 14.56 13.28
C HIS A 192 -4.13 14.83 14.63
N GLY A 193 -3.32 14.89 15.68
CA GLY A 193 -3.81 15.15 17.02
C GLY A 193 -2.68 15.49 17.99
N LYS A 194 -3.00 15.39 19.28
CA LYS A 194 -2.10 15.76 20.37
C LYS A 194 -2.22 14.78 21.53
N PHE A 195 -1.13 14.60 22.28
CA PHE A 195 -1.11 13.87 23.55
C PHE A 195 0.03 14.40 24.44
N ILE A 196 -0.01 14.10 25.74
CA ILE A 196 1.06 14.46 26.67
C ILE A 196 2.13 13.35 26.63
N ALA A 197 3.34 13.72 26.22
CA ALA A 197 4.44 12.79 26.05
C ALA A 197 5.01 12.31 27.39
N LYS A 198 5.67 11.15 27.33
CA LYS A 198 6.55 10.60 28.36
C LYS A 198 8.01 10.65 27.86
N ASP A 199 8.96 10.47 28.75
CA ASP A 199 10.37 10.35 28.36
C ASP A 199 10.58 9.10 27.52
N ASN A 200 11.53 9.18 26.58
CA ASN A 200 12.01 7.98 25.88
C ASN A 200 12.80 7.13 26.88
N VAL A 201 12.57 5.82 26.84
CA VAL A 201 13.12 4.88 27.82
C VAL A 201 14.09 3.95 27.11
N ARG A 202 15.31 3.83 27.66
CA ARG A 202 16.25 2.79 27.23
C ARG A 202 15.77 1.42 27.76
N PRO A 203 15.86 0.33 26.98
CA PRO A 203 15.53 -1.01 27.47
C PRO A 203 16.30 -1.37 28.73
N SER A 204 15.61 -1.94 29.72
CA SER A 204 16.23 -2.41 30.97
C SER A 204 17.08 -3.67 30.78
N PHE A 205 16.75 -4.48 29.78
CA PHE A 205 17.52 -5.62 29.29
C PHE A 205 17.80 -5.39 27.81
N THR A 206 19.06 -5.37 27.41
CA THR A 206 19.46 -4.99 26.04
C THR A 206 19.73 -6.22 25.17
N LEU A 207 19.76 -6.03 23.84
CA LEU A 207 20.18 -7.08 22.90
C LEU A 207 21.60 -7.57 23.18
N LYS A 208 22.49 -6.67 23.61
CA LYS A 208 23.84 -7.03 24.00
C LYS A 208 23.83 -7.99 25.19
N ASP A 209 23.03 -7.71 26.21
CA ASP A 209 22.90 -8.60 27.38
C ASP A 209 22.41 -10.00 26.97
N ALA A 210 21.46 -10.08 26.03
CA ALA A 210 20.96 -11.34 25.48
C ALA A 210 22.03 -12.14 24.73
N ILE A 211 22.82 -11.47 23.90
CA ILE A 211 23.89 -12.09 23.09
C ILE A 211 25.02 -12.58 23.99
N GLU A 212 25.42 -11.79 24.99
CA GLU A 212 26.49 -12.13 25.93
C GLU A 212 26.05 -13.20 26.95
N ASN A 213 24.74 -13.38 27.18
CA ASN A 213 24.19 -14.32 28.14
C ASN A 213 23.07 -15.19 27.52
N PRO A 214 23.42 -16.11 26.60
CA PRO A 214 22.43 -16.91 25.89
C PRO A 214 21.63 -17.82 26.85
N ARG A 215 20.31 -17.83 26.67
CA ARG A 215 19.35 -18.68 27.39
C ARG A 215 18.72 -19.69 26.45
N GLN A 216 18.44 -20.88 26.98
CA GLN A 216 17.72 -21.92 26.27
C GLN A 216 16.67 -22.52 27.19
N ASP A 217 15.45 -22.65 26.68
CA ASP A 217 14.37 -23.40 27.32
C ASP A 217 13.68 -24.29 26.26
N PRO A 218 13.99 -25.61 26.23
CA PRO A 218 13.33 -26.53 25.30
C PRO A 218 11.81 -26.53 25.42
N ALA A 219 11.25 -26.17 26.58
CA ALA A 219 9.81 -26.08 26.79
C ALA A 219 9.17 -24.89 26.04
N ARG A 220 9.94 -23.98 25.44
CA ARG A 220 9.44 -22.90 24.57
C ARG A 220 9.65 -23.17 23.07
N VAL A 221 10.30 -24.27 22.72
CA VAL A 221 10.52 -24.68 21.33
C VAL A 221 9.32 -25.48 20.84
N VAL A 222 8.82 -25.19 19.63
CA VAL A 222 7.66 -25.87 19.04
C VAL A 222 8.05 -27.26 18.54
N LEU A 223 8.23 -28.18 19.48
CA LEU A 223 8.62 -29.57 19.26
C LEU A 223 7.84 -30.48 20.21
N PRO A 224 7.26 -31.60 19.73
CA PRO A 224 6.63 -32.56 20.63
C PRO A 224 7.62 -33.09 21.70
N PRO A 225 7.20 -33.24 22.97
CA PRO A 225 5.83 -33.07 23.48
C PRO A 225 5.45 -31.63 23.89
N ALA A 226 6.38 -30.67 23.89
CA ALA A 226 6.14 -29.29 24.34
C ALA A 226 5.01 -28.61 23.55
N SER A 227 4.89 -28.89 22.25
CA SER A 227 3.80 -28.37 21.41
C SER A 227 2.39 -28.67 21.94
N PHE A 228 2.18 -29.82 22.59
CA PHE A 228 0.88 -30.14 23.22
C PHE A 228 0.69 -29.38 24.54
N ALA A 229 1.76 -29.19 25.30
CA ALA A 229 1.73 -28.38 26.52
C ALA A 229 1.44 -26.90 26.21
N HIS A 230 1.97 -26.38 25.10
CA HIS A 230 1.69 -25.02 24.62
C HIS A 230 0.22 -24.77 24.34
N GLU A 231 -0.46 -25.72 23.71
CA GLU A 231 -1.90 -25.63 23.45
C GLU A 231 -2.70 -25.52 24.76
N GLN A 232 -2.35 -26.35 25.74
CA GLN A 232 -2.98 -26.30 27.07
C GLN A 232 -2.64 -24.99 27.82
N GLU A 233 -1.39 -24.52 27.74
CA GLU A 233 -0.96 -23.26 28.35
C GLU A 233 -1.73 -22.07 27.76
N LYS A 234 -1.92 -22.06 26.43
CA LYS A 234 -2.68 -21.04 25.72
C LYS A 234 -4.10 -20.87 26.28
N LEU A 235 -4.81 -21.97 26.51
CA LEU A 235 -6.19 -21.94 26.99
C LEU A 235 -6.30 -21.76 28.51
N ASN A 236 -5.48 -22.46 29.28
CA ASN A 236 -5.65 -22.54 30.73
C ASN A 236 -4.87 -21.46 31.51
N VAL A 237 -3.86 -20.84 30.88
CA VAL A 237 -2.98 -19.86 31.54
C VAL A 237 -3.02 -18.52 30.81
N ARG A 238 -2.66 -18.50 29.53
CA ARG A 238 -2.42 -17.26 28.78
C ARG A 238 -3.71 -16.49 28.48
N TRP A 239 -4.77 -17.18 28.04
CA TRP A 239 -6.07 -16.55 27.79
C TRP A 239 -6.70 -15.94 29.06
N PRO A 240 -6.81 -16.66 30.20
CA PRO A 240 -7.30 -16.06 31.45
C PRO A 240 -6.45 -14.88 31.92
N ALA A 241 -5.12 -14.95 31.79
CA ALA A 241 -4.23 -13.86 32.14
C ALA A 241 -4.48 -12.61 31.28
N ALA A 242 -4.70 -12.80 29.97
CA ALA A 242 -5.06 -11.72 29.05
C ALA A 242 -6.40 -11.07 29.42
N VAL A 243 -7.46 -11.87 29.62
CA VAL A 243 -8.79 -11.39 30.03
C VAL A 243 -8.70 -10.60 31.34
N LYS A 244 -7.97 -11.12 32.34
CA LYS A 244 -7.75 -10.43 33.61
C LYS A 244 -7.04 -9.09 33.41
N PHE A 245 -5.94 -9.07 32.64
CA PHE A 245 -5.19 -7.84 32.38
C PHE A 245 -6.04 -6.79 31.69
N ILE A 246 -6.83 -7.19 30.67
CA ILE A 246 -7.71 -6.30 29.91
C ILE A 246 -8.75 -5.64 30.84
N LYS A 247 -9.40 -6.43 31.70
CA LYS A 247 -10.39 -5.95 32.68
C LYS A 247 -9.76 -5.02 33.72
N ASP A 248 -8.64 -5.42 34.31
CA ASP A 248 -7.97 -4.64 35.38
C ASP A 248 -7.49 -3.27 34.88
N ASN A 249 -7.05 -3.20 33.62
CA ASN A 249 -6.61 -1.94 33.00
C ASN A 249 -7.73 -1.20 32.25
N LYS A 250 -8.96 -1.74 32.24
CA LYS A 250 -10.14 -1.15 31.57
C LYS A 250 -9.84 -0.71 30.13
N ILE A 251 -9.24 -1.61 29.34
CA ILE A 251 -8.80 -1.29 27.99
C ILE A 251 -10.00 -1.01 27.07
N ASN A 252 -11.09 -1.77 27.21
CA ASN A 252 -12.34 -1.47 26.55
C ASN A 252 -13.09 -0.36 27.29
N GLU A 253 -13.81 0.48 26.55
CA GLU A 253 -14.45 1.69 27.08
C GLU A 253 -15.98 1.60 27.01
N VAL A 254 -16.65 2.20 27.99
CA VAL A 254 -18.11 2.37 27.98
C VAL A 254 -18.40 3.86 28.07
N ILE A 255 -19.15 4.40 27.10
CA ILE A 255 -19.71 5.75 27.14
C ILE A 255 -21.20 5.61 27.43
N ASN A 256 -21.66 6.15 28.56
CA ASN A 256 -23.02 5.92 29.04
C ASN A 256 -23.59 7.18 29.73
N ASP A 257 -23.77 8.25 28.94
CA ASP A 257 -24.32 9.53 29.43
C ASP A 257 -25.86 9.61 29.36
N GLY A 258 -26.54 8.48 29.18
CA GLY A 258 -28.01 8.42 29.12
C GLY A 258 -28.54 7.01 29.34
N ALA A 259 -29.56 6.88 30.19
CA ALA A 259 -30.25 5.61 30.38
C ALA A 259 -31.15 5.30 29.17
N GLN A 260 -30.63 4.53 28.22
CA GLN A 260 -31.43 3.88 27.18
C GLN A 260 -31.49 2.39 27.43
N ASP A 261 -32.63 1.78 27.10
CA ASP A 261 -32.81 0.33 27.12
C ASP A 261 -32.31 -0.34 25.83
N PHE A 262 -31.48 0.36 25.05
CA PHE A 262 -30.75 -0.16 23.90
C PHE A 262 -29.38 0.51 23.78
N GLY A 263 -28.48 -0.03 22.97
CA GLY A 263 -27.12 0.52 22.83
C GLY A 263 -26.37 0.01 21.61
N ILE A 264 -25.14 0.47 21.45
CA ILE A 264 -24.27 0.12 20.32
C ILE A 264 -22.97 -0.48 20.85
N ILE A 265 -22.56 -1.61 20.29
CA ILE A 265 -21.23 -2.21 20.47
C ILE A 265 -20.45 -1.95 19.18
N LEU A 266 -19.18 -1.57 19.26
CA LEU A 266 -18.40 -1.23 18.07
C LEU A 266 -16.93 -1.57 18.24
N GLN A 267 -16.28 -1.91 17.12
CA GLN A 267 -14.81 -1.93 17.06
C GLN A 267 -14.25 -0.52 17.30
N GLY A 268 -13.17 -0.39 18.08
CA GLY A 268 -12.59 0.90 18.45
C GLY A 268 -12.18 1.73 17.23
N GLY A 269 -11.59 1.11 16.21
CA GLY A 269 -11.21 1.77 14.95
C GLY A 269 -12.37 2.44 14.19
N LEU A 270 -13.62 2.04 14.45
CA LEU A 270 -14.84 2.59 13.82
C LEU A 270 -15.48 3.72 14.63
N TYR A 271 -14.95 4.05 15.81
CA TYR A 271 -15.54 5.01 16.75
C TYR A 271 -15.86 6.37 16.11
N ASN A 272 -14.92 6.97 15.38
CA ASN A 272 -15.14 8.29 14.77
C ASN A 272 -16.28 8.26 13.73
N THR A 273 -16.42 7.16 12.98
CA THR A 273 -17.52 7.00 12.00
C THR A 273 -18.86 6.88 12.70
N VAL A 274 -18.93 6.11 13.79
CA VAL A 274 -20.16 5.94 14.59
C VAL A 274 -20.56 7.24 15.28
N ILE A 275 -19.62 7.94 15.93
CA ILE A 275 -19.90 9.24 16.55
C ILE A 275 -20.34 10.26 15.50
N ARG A 276 -19.70 10.31 14.33
CA ARG A 276 -20.12 11.22 13.27
C ARG A 276 -21.54 10.91 12.80
N ALA A 277 -21.92 9.63 12.70
CA ALA A 277 -23.27 9.23 12.35
C ALA A 277 -24.30 9.65 13.41
N LEU A 278 -24.00 9.42 14.70
CA LEU A 278 -24.85 9.84 15.81
C LEU A 278 -24.98 11.37 15.88
N GLN A 279 -23.89 12.09 15.65
CA GLN A 279 -23.88 13.56 15.63
C GLN A 279 -24.81 14.11 14.55
N LEU A 280 -24.73 13.54 13.35
CA LEU A 280 -25.59 13.92 12.23
C LEU A 280 -27.07 13.61 12.48
N LEU A 281 -27.37 12.65 13.36
CA LEU A 281 -28.72 12.33 13.83
C LEU A 281 -29.15 13.14 15.07
N GLY A 282 -28.32 14.05 15.58
CA GLY A 282 -28.59 14.82 16.81
C GLY A 282 -28.48 14.01 18.10
N LEU A 283 -27.82 12.85 18.05
CA LEU A 283 -27.67 11.88 19.14
C LEU A 283 -26.30 11.93 19.81
N SER A 284 -25.35 12.70 19.29
CA SER A 284 -24.09 13.00 19.97
C SER A 284 -23.64 14.44 19.69
N ASP A 285 -22.70 14.94 20.48
CA ASP A 285 -22.06 16.24 20.23
C ASP A 285 -20.70 16.10 19.49
N VAL A 286 -20.03 17.24 19.28
CA VAL A 286 -18.70 17.31 18.65
C VAL A 286 -17.57 16.72 19.52
N TYR A 287 -17.81 16.55 20.82
CA TYR A 287 -16.83 16.04 21.78
C TYR A 287 -16.94 14.52 21.97
N GLY A 288 -17.93 13.89 21.34
CA GLY A 288 -18.17 12.44 21.41
C GLY A 288 -19.07 12.01 22.56
N ASN A 289 -19.72 12.97 23.26
CA ASN A 289 -20.72 12.65 24.27
C ASN A 289 -21.98 12.13 23.54
N SER A 290 -22.38 10.91 23.86
CA SER A 290 -23.44 10.18 23.16
C SER A 290 -24.67 10.03 24.04
N LYS A 291 -25.86 10.32 23.49
CA LYS A 291 -27.15 10.00 24.12
C LYS A 291 -27.47 8.50 24.10
N ILE A 292 -26.78 7.75 23.25
CA ILE A 292 -26.92 6.29 23.12
C ILE A 292 -25.74 5.63 23.83
N PRO A 293 -25.95 4.67 24.75
CA PRO A 293 -24.87 3.93 25.38
C PRO A 293 -24.00 3.22 24.34
N LEU A 294 -22.67 3.36 24.46
CA LEU A 294 -21.68 2.76 23.57
C LEU A 294 -20.75 1.85 24.37
N TYR A 295 -20.46 0.66 23.84
CA TYR A 295 -19.39 -0.21 24.30
C TYR A 295 -18.34 -0.37 23.21
N ILE A 296 -17.15 0.16 23.46
CA ILE A 296 -16.08 0.33 22.49
C ILE A 296 -15.03 -0.75 22.72
N LEU A 297 -14.91 -1.65 21.75
CA LEU A 297 -13.97 -2.76 21.74
C LEU A 297 -12.60 -2.27 21.23
N ASN A 298 -11.77 -1.76 22.13
CA ASN A 298 -10.35 -1.49 21.83
C ASN A 298 -9.53 -2.78 21.78
N VAL A 299 -10.05 -3.86 22.37
CA VAL A 299 -9.59 -5.24 22.16
C VAL A 299 -10.71 -6.01 21.48
N THR A 300 -10.46 -6.49 20.26
CA THR A 300 -11.45 -7.24 19.47
C THR A 300 -11.23 -8.75 19.58
N TYR A 301 -10.04 -9.19 19.98
CA TYR A 301 -9.76 -10.58 20.34
C TYR A 301 -8.72 -10.65 21.47
N PRO A 302 -9.01 -11.26 22.62
CA PRO A 302 -10.26 -11.94 22.95
C PRO A 302 -11.41 -10.94 23.19
N ILE A 303 -12.65 -11.38 22.94
CA ILE A 303 -13.83 -10.70 23.46
C ILE A 303 -13.92 -10.96 24.98
N ILE A 304 -14.32 -9.95 25.73
CA ILE A 304 -14.51 -10.05 27.19
C ILE A 304 -15.98 -10.29 27.48
N ASP A 305 -16.33 -11.57 27.68
CA ASP A 305 -17.71 -12.03 27.86
C ASP A 305 -18.46 -11.26 28.97
N ASP A 306 -17.82 -11.07 30.13
CA ASP A 306 -18.40 -10.34 31.27
C ASP A 306 -18.78 -8.90 30.92
N GLU A 307 -17.93 -8.20 30.16
CA GLU A 307 -18.17 -6.80 29.77
C GLU A 307 -19.33 -6.71 28.77
N VAL A 308 -19.42 -7.66 27.83
CA VAL A 308 -20.53 -7.78 26.88
C VAL A 308 -21.85 -8.04 27.63
N ILE A 309 -21.85 -9.00 28.55
CA ILE A 309 -23.03 -9.37 29.34
C ILE A 309 -23.46 -8.19 30.20
N GLU A 310 -22.53 -7.53 30.89
CA GLU A 310 -22.83 -6.38 31.75
C GLU A 310 -23.43 -5.22 30.94
N PHE A 311 -22.89 -4.95 29.76
CA PHE A 311 -23.44 -3.93 28.89
C PHE A 311 -24.82 -4.32 28.34
N ALA A 312 -25.03 -5.58 27.98
CA ALA A 312 -26.25 -6.03 27.33
C ALA A 312 -27.42 -6.28 28.29
N LYS A 313 -27.18 -6.77 29.52
CA LYS A 313 -28.23 -7.31 30.42
C LYS A 313 -29.38 -6.35 30.72
N SER A 314 -29.13 -5.04 30.72
CA SER A 314 -30.15 -4.01 30.98
C SER A 314 -30.82 -3.48 29.70
N LYS A 315 -30.53 -4.07 28.54
CA LYS A 315 -30.94 -3.60 27.22
C LYS A 315 -31.87 -4.61 26.54
N ARG A 316 -32.94 -4.12 25.91
CA ARG A 316 -33.80 -4.89 25.00
C ARG A 316 -33.07 -5.25 23.70
N ALA A 317 -32.19 -4.38 23.22
CA ALA A 317 -31.42 -4.62 22.00
C ALA A 317 -30.06 -3.91 21.98
N VAL A 318 -29.11 -4.50 21.25
CA VAL A 318 -27.82 -3.89 20.91
C VAL A 318 -27.54 -4.02 19.42
N LEU A 319 -26.91 -3.01 18.84
CA LEU A 319 -26.38 -3.04 17.47
C LEU A 319 -24.85 -3.19 17.52
N LEU A 320 -24.31 -4.21 16.86
CA LEU A 320 -22.87 -4.37 16.64
C LEU A 320 -22.45 -3.69 15.34
N VAL A 321 -21.49 -2.78 15.42
CA VAL A 321 -20.82 -2.19 14.27
C VAL A 321 -19.47 -2.88 14.08
N GLU A 322 -19.48 -3.94 13.27
CA GLU A 322 -18.29 -4.70 12.85
C GLU A 322 -18.07 -4.53 11.34
N GLU A 323 -16.91 -4.03 10.92
CA GLU A 323 -16.55 -3.84 9.52
C GLU A 323 -15.94 -5.11 8.91
N GLY A 324 -16.38 -5.41 7.69
CA GLY A 324 -15.84 -6.50 6.86
C GLY A 324 -16.44 -7.88 7.10
N GLN A 325 -15.98 -8.84 6.28
CA GLN A 325 -16.43 -10.23 6.24
C GLN A 325 -15.23 -11.17 6.48
N PRO A 326 -15.39 -12.30 7.19
CA PRO A 326 -16.56 -12.76 7.96
C PRO A 326 -16.88 -11.88 9.18
N ASP A 327 -18.07 -12.03 9.76
CA ASP A 327 -18.62 -11.35 10.94
C ASP A 327 -18.23 -12.05 12.26
N TYR A 328 -16.93 -12.21 12.49
CA TYR A 328 -16.38 -12.97 13.63
C TYR A 328 -16.88 -12.47 15.00
N ILE A 329 -16.99 -11.16 15.20
CA ILE A 329 -17.42 -10.58 16.47
C ILE A 329 -18.93 -10.80 16.63
N GLU A 330 -19.74 -10.62 15.59
CA GLU A 330 -21.19 -10.87 15.62
C GLU A 330 -21.52 -12.31 16.03
N GLN A 331 -20.87 -13.28 15.39
CA GLN A 331 -21.01 -14.69 15.71
C GLN A 331 -20.62 -14.99 17.17
N ASN A 332 -19.53 -14.40 17.65
CA ASN A 332 -19.07 -14.57 19.02
C ASN A 332 -20.04 -13.95 20.03
N LEU A 333 -20.50 -12.71 19.81
CA LEU A 333 -21.45 -12.05 20.70
C LEU A 333 -22.79 -12.80 20.77
N HIS A 334 -23.26 -13.38 19.67
CA HIS A 334 -24.40 -14.29 19.70
C HIS A 334 -24.17 -15.46 20.67
N ALA A 335 -23.01 -16.12 20.59
CA ALA A 335 -22.68 -17.23 21.49
C ALA A 335 -22.60 -16.78 22.96
N VAL A 336 -21.93 -15.67 23.26
CA VAL A 336 -21.80 -15.11 24.62
C VAL A 336 -23.18 -14.82 25.22
N LEU A 337 -24.03 -14.07 24.51
CA LEU A 337 -25.33 -13.66 25.03
C LEU A 337 -26.29 -14.84 25.21
N ARG A 338 -26.22 -15.86 24.34
CA ARG A 338 -27.08 -17.04 24.45
C ARG A 338 -26.62 -18.02 25.52
N ARG A 339 -25.30 -18.19 25.73
CA ARG A 339 -24.77 -19.02 26.82
C ARG A 339 -25.06 -18.44 28.21
N ALA A 340 -25.15 -17.12 28.31
CA ALA A 340 -25.46 -16.40 29.55
C ALA A 340 -26.96 -16.12 29.73
N ASP A 341 -27.84 -16.69 28.88
CA ASP A 341 -29.29 -16.47 28.90
C ASP A 341 -29.72 -14.99 28.92
N VAL A 342 -28.93 -14.11 28.30
CA VAL A 342 -29.23 -12.69 28.21
C VAL A 342 -30.28 -12.48 27.11
N PRO A 343 -31.48 -11.92 27.41
CA PRO A 343 -32.59 -11.84 26.46
C PRO A 343 -32.42 -10.75 25.39
N THR A 344 -31.36 -9.93 25.49
CA THR A 344 -31.07 -8.82 24.58
C THR A 344 -30.94 -9.29 23.13
N LYS A 345 -31.67 -8.63 22.23
CA LYS A 345 -31.54 -8.88 20.79
C LYS A 345 -30.26 -8.25 20.26
N LEU A 346 -29.46 -9.01 19.53
CA LEU A 346 -28.27 -8.53 18.84
C LEU A 346 -28.60 -8.32 17.36
N PHE A 347 -28.26 -7.14 16.84
CA PHE A 347 -28.32 -6.76 15.43
C PHE A 347 -26.91 -6.49 14.94
N GLY A 348 -26.61 -6.74 13.66
CA GLY A 348 -25.34 -6.37 13.04
C GLY A 348 -25.46 -6.31 11.52
N LYS A 349 -24.99 -7.32 10.80
CA LYS A 349 -25.03 -7.40 9.32
C LYS A 349 -26.44 -7.40 8.72
N GLU A 350 -27.48 -7.62 9.51
CA GLU A 350 -28.86 -7.46 9.04
C GLU A 350 -29.28 -5.97 8.88
N MET A 351 -28.60 -5.05 9.56
CA MET A 351 -28.83 -3.60 9.47
C MET A 351 -27.67 -2.85 8.80
N LEU A 352 -26.51 -3.49 8.65
CA LEU A 352 -25.29 -2.95 8.07
C LEU A 352 -24.81 -3.83 6.90
N PRO A 353 -24.12 -3.30 5.89
CA PRO A 353 -23.67 -4.11 4.77
C PRO A 353 -22.82 -5.33 5.21
N PRO A 354 -23.06 -6.54 4.68
CA PRO A 354 -22.29 -7.73 5.06
C PRO A 354 -20.83 -7.67 4.57
N ALA A 355 -20.56 -6.94 3.49
CA ALA A 355 -19.23 -6.78 2.91
C ALA A 355 -19.03 -5.35 2.38
N GLY A 356 -17.77 -4.99 2.11
CA GLY A 356 -17.36 -3.65 1.69
C GLY A 356 -17.13 -2.67 2.85
N GLU A 357 -16.64 -1.48 2.50
CA GLU A 357 -16.31 -0.41 3.44
C GLU A 357 -17.55 0.12 4.19
N TYR A 358 -17.38 0.38 5.48
CA TYR A 358 -18.33 1.15 6.27
C TYR A 358 -18.11 2.64 6.06
N THR A 359 -18.55 3.09 4.89
CA THR A 359 -18.68 4.53 4.60
C THR A 359 -19.62 5.19 5.62
N PRO A 360 -19.48 6.50 5.89
CA PRO A 360 -20.42 7.23 6.75
C PRO A 360 -21.89 7.04 6.32
N ALA A 361 -22.16 6.95 5.01
CA ALA A 361 -23.49 6.71 4.49
C ALA A 361 -24.07 5.36 4.94
N HIS A 362 -23.29 4.28 4.90
CA HIS A 362 -23.71 2.95 5.34
C HIS A 362 -23.99 2.92 6.84
N VAL A 363 -23.09 3.48 7.64
CA VAL A 363 -23.22 3.51 9.10
C VAL A 363 -24.42 4.37 9.53
N ILE A 364 -24.62 5.54 8.92
CA ILE A 364 -25.78 6.40 9.21
C ILE A 364 -27.08 5.66 8.91
N LYS A 365 -27.18 4.96 7.76
CA LYS A 365 -28.37 4.17 7.41
C LYS A 365 -28.65 3.08 8.44
N GLY A 366 -27.66 2.25 8.76
CA GLY A 366 -27.83 1.15 9.72
C GLY A 366 -28.21 1.63 11.12
N ILE A 367 -27.53 2.66 11.63
CA ILE A 367 -27.88 3.27 12.92
C ILE A 367 -29.29 3.88 12.86
N THR A 368 -29.66 4.59 11.79
CA THR A 368 -30.99 5.18 11.67
C THR A 368 -32.09 4.12 11.74
N GLU A 369 -31.93 2.99 11.04
CA GLU A 369 -32.90 1.89 11.08
C GLU A 369 -33.00 1.26 12.48
N PHE A 370 -31.86 1.08 13.16
CA PHE A 370 -31.84 0.61 14.54
C PHE A 370 -32.58 1.57 15.49
N ILE A 371 -32.30 2.88 15.40
CA ILE A 371 -32.94 3.88 16.25
C ILE A 371 -34.44 4.01 15.94
N LYS A 372 -34.87 3.97 14.67
CA LYS A 372 -36.30 3.94 14.32
C LYS A 372 -37.05 2.79 14.99
N LYS A 373 -36.39 1.64 15.18
CA LYS A 373 -36.99 0.45 15.78
C LYS A 373 -37.05 0.51 17.32
N TYR A 374 -36.05 1.08 17.98
CA TYR A 374 -35.91 0.99 19.44
C TYR A 374 -36.07 2.31 20.20
N GLY A 375 -35.82 3.45 19.55
CA GLY A 375 -35.96 4.80 20.11
C GLY A 375 -36.37 5.85 19.08
N PRO A 376 -37.47 5.67 18.32
CA PRO A 376 -37.88 6.59 17.25
C PRO A 376 -38.11 8.03 17.75
N GLN A 377 -38.49 8.20 19.01
CA GLN A 377 -38.69 9.50 19.66
C GLN A 377 -37.40 10.35 19.76
N LEU A 378 -36.23 9.73 19.60
CA LEU A 378 -34.95 10.44 19.65
C LEU A 378 -34.58 11.08 18.29
N LEU A 379 -35.28 10.71 17.20
CA LEU A 379 -35.01 11.22 15.87
C LEU A 379 -35.91 12.41 15.55
N ASP A 380 -35.31 13.54 15.21
CA ASP A 380 -36.02 14.63 14.57
C ASP A 380 -36.16 14.35 13.07
N GLN A 381 -37.37 13.96 12.66
CA GLN A 381 -37.70 13.64 11.26
C GLN A 381 -37.44 14.81 10.30
N ASN A 382 -37.48 16.05 10.79
CA ASN A 382 -37.24 17.25 9.98
C ASN A 382 -35.75 17.59 9.84
N ALA A 383 -34.90 17.06 10.72
CA ALA A 383 -33.47 17.33 10.76
C ALA A 383 -32.60 16.14 10.31
N LEU A 384 -33.20 15.08 9.75
CA LEU A 384 -32.45 13.91 9.30
C LEU A 384 -31.39 14.25 8.24
N PRO A 385 -30.24 13.57 8.23
CA PRO A 385 -29.24 13.71 7.18
C PRO A 385 -29.79 13.32 5.81
N ALA A 386 -29.38 14.05 4.78
CA ALA A 386 -29.79 13.82 3.39
C ALA A 386 -29.72 12.36 2.93
N VAL A 387 -28.72 11.60 3.41
CA VAL A 387 -28.48 10.20 3.03
C VAL A 387 -29.54 9.21 3.53
N VAL A 388 -30.36 9.61 4.52
CA VAL A 388 -31.45 8.78 5.11
C VAL A 388 -32.83 9.44 5.01
N ARG A 389 -32.94 10.56 4.30
CA ARG A 389 -34.25 11.17 4.02
C ARG A 389 -35.05 10.29 3.05
N PRO A 390 -36.39 10.32 3.10
CA PRO A 390 -37.24 9.65 2.13
C PRO A 390 -36.86 10.07 0.70
N SER A 391 -36.87 9.10 -0.22
CA SER A 391 -36.59 9.30 -1.64
C SER A 391 -37.51 10.38 -2.24
N GLY A 392 -37.02 11.60 -2.33
CA GLY A 392 -37.80 12.80 -2.72
C GLY A 392 -37.04 14.09 -2.39
N ASP A 393 -36.30 14.08 -1.28
CA ASP A 393 -35.39 15.16 -0.91
C ASP A 393 -34.01 14.93 -1.52
N LYS A 394 -33.72 15.58 -2.66
CA LYS A 394 -32.41 15.44 -3.29
C LYS A 394 -31.30 15.90 -2.34
N PRO A 395 -30.21 15.11 -2.20
CA PRO A 395 -29.24 15.25 -1.11
C PRO A 395 -28.29 16.45 -1.19
N THR A 396 -28.35 17.20 -2.29
CA THR A 396 -27.60 18.44 -2.51
C THR A 396 -28.49 19.38 -3.31
N SER A 397 -28.52 20.66 -2.96
CA SER A 397 -29.10 21.73 -3.79
C SER A 397 -28.42 21.87 -5.17
N LEU A 398 -27.38 21.08 -5.42
CA LEU A 398 -26.70 20.97 -6.70
C LEU A 398 -27.43 19.96 -7.57
N GLU A 399 -28.02 20.43 -8.67
CA GLU A 399 -28.44 19.58 -9.77
C GLU A 399 -27.27 18.71 -10.23
N THR A 400 -27.50 17.41 -10.44
CA THR A 400 -26.53 16.51 -11.04
C THR A 400 -26.22 16.99 -12.46
N ARG A 401 -25.17 17.80 -12.62
CA ARG A 401 -24.81 18.45 -13.89
C ARG A 401 -24.36 17.45 -14.96
N ILE A 402 -23.96 16.25 -14.56
CA ILE A 402 -23.38 15.23 -15.44
C ILE A 402 -23.95 13.87 -15.04
N ALA A 403 -24.55 13.16 -16.00
CA ALA A 403 -25.07 11.82 -15.77
C ALA A 403 -23.92 10.85 -15.38
N PRO A 404 -24.09 9.94 -14.40
CA PRO A 404 -23.03 9.06 -13.92
C PRO A 404 -22.29 8.30 -15.02
N GLU A 405 -23.00 7.87 -16.05
CA GLU A 405 -22.47 7.19 -17.24
C GLU A 405 -21.53 8.05 -18.10
N LYS A 406 -21.59 9.39 -17.96
CA LYS A 406 -20.67 10.34 -18.59
C LYS A 406 -19.42 10.61 -17.76
N VAL A 407 -19.37 10.14 -16.51
CA VAL A 407 -18.18 10.23 -15.66
C VAL A 407 -17.29 9.03 -15.95
N HIS A 408 -16.22 9.24 -16.71
CA HIS A 408 -15.25 8.18 -16.96
C HIS A 408 -14.60 7.72 -15.65
N GLY A 409 -14.52 6.40 -15.47
CA GLY A 409 -13.77 5.80 -14.38
C GLY A 409 -12.29 6.20 -14.43
N ARG A 410 -11.64 6.22 -13.27
CA ARG A 410 -10.19 6.48 -13.14
C ARG A 410 -9.49 5.19 -12.69
N PRO A 411 -9.35 4.19 -13.58
CA PRO A 411 -8.67 2.96 -13.20
C PRO A 411 -7.18 3.25 -12.93
N PRO A 412 -6.51 2.42 -12.11
CA PRO A 412 -5.08 2.51 -11.90
C PRO A 412 -4.31 2.51 -13.23
N SER A 413 -3.27 3.35 -13.33
CA SER A 413 -2.48 3.48 -14.56
C SER A 413 -1.05 3.92 -14.26
N PHE A 414 -0.15 3.70 -15.22
CA PHE A 414 1.27 4.06 -15.10
C PHE A 414 1.47 5.58 -14.95
N CYS A 415 2.45 6.01 -14.17
CA CYS A 415 2.83 7.42 -14.03
C CYS A 415 3.36 7.99 -15.35
N THR A 416 3.25 9.30 -15.62
CA THR A 416 3.84 9.92 -16.83
C THR A 416 5.33 9.59 -16.95
N GLY A 417 5.72 9.05 -18.11
CA GLY A 417 7.09 8.63 -18.39
C GLY A 417 7.56 7.36 -17.67
N CYS A 418 6.67 6.54 -17.10
CA CYS A 418 7.03 5.26 -16.48
C CYS A 418 7.90 4.36 -17.40
N PRO A 419 8.99 3.77 -16.88
CA PRO A 419 9.90 2.90 -17.64
C PRO A 419 9.33 1.52 -17.98
N GLU A 420 8.13 1.18 -17.49
CA GLU A 420 7.49 -0.11 -17.75
C GLU A 420 6.62 -0.10 -19.01
N ARG A 421 6.06 1.06 -19.38
CA ARG A 421 5.30 1.19 -20.64
C ARG A 421 6.05 0.69 -21.86
N PRO A 422 7.34 1.03 -22.09
CA PRO A 422 8.09 0.53 -23.23
C PRO A 422 8.16 -1.00 -23.28
N ILE A 423 8.20 -1.67 -22.13
CA ILE A 423 8.22 -3.14 -22.03
C ILE A 423 6.93 -3.71 -22.63
N PHE A 424 5.79 -3.18 -22.22
CA PHE A 424 4.48 -3.62 -22.73
C PHE A 424 4.23 -3.19 -24.17
N THR A 425 4.67 -2.00 -24.57
CA THR A 425 4.67 -1.58 -25.98
C THR A 425 5.46 -2.56 -26.84
N ALA A 426 6.67 -2.93 -26.42
CA ALA A 426 7.51 -3.88 -27.11
C ALA A 426 6.89 -5.29 -27.17
N LEU A 427 6.27 -5.75 -26.07
CA LEU A 427 5.56 -7.03 -26.06
C LEU A 427 4.37 -7.03 -27.04
N LYS A 428 3.52 -5.99 -27.06
CA LYS A 428 2.41 -5.91 -28.05
C LYS A 428 2.91 -5.95 -29.48
N LEU A 429 4.08 -5.36 -29.77
CA LEU A 429 4.69 -5.42 -31.08
C LEU A 429 5.22 -6.82 -31.39
N ALA A 430 5.87 -7.47 -30.42
CA ALA A 430 6.35 -8.84 -30.57
C ALA A 430 5.19 -9.85 -30.76
N GLU A 431 4.06 -9.67 -30.09
CA GLU A 431 2.86 -10.52 -30.23
C GLU A 431 2.21 -10.42 -31.63
N ARG A 432 2.49 -9.36 -32.41
CA ARG A 432 2.05 -9.31 -33.82
C ARG A 432 2.72 -10.38 -34.69
N GLU A 433 3.92 -10.80 -34.30
CA GLU A 433 4.73 -11.79 -35.02
C GLU A 433 4.72 -13.15 -34.32
N THR A 434 4.67 -13.16 -32.99
CA THR A 434 4.73 -14.39 -32.16
C THR A 434 3.36 -14.90 -31.71
N GLY A 435 2.30 -14.11 -31.90
CA GLY A 435 0.95 -14.39 -31.41
C GLY A 435 0.78 -14.10 -29.92
N LYS A 436 -0.45 -14.25 -29.41
CA LYS A 436 -0.75 -14.01 -27.98
C LYS A 436 -0.27 -15.14 -27.08
N HIS A 437 0.20 -14.78 -25.89
CA HIS A 437 0.77 -15.70 -24.90
C HIS A 437 -0.06 -15.70 -23.60
N HIS A 438 0.04 -16.78 -22.81
CA HIS A 438 -0.45 -16.75 -21.43
C HIS A 438 0.50 -15.91 -20.59
N ILE A 439 -0.05 -15.01 -19.77
CA ILE A 439 0.74 -14.06 -18.99
C ILE A 439 0.29 -14.08 -17.53
N SER A 440 1.20 -14.49 -16.64
CA SER A 440 0.99 -14.41 -15.20
C SER A 440 1.77 -13.24 -14.62
N ALA A 441 1.08 -12.29 -14.00
CA ALA A 441 1.71 -11.10 -13.42
C ALA A 441 1.87 -11.25 -11.91
N ASP A 442 2.93 -10.68 -11.38
CA ASP A 442 3.08 -10.43 -9.96
C ASP A 442 2.33 -9.14 -9.55
N ILE A 443 2.24 -8.85 -8.25
CA ILE A 443 1.79 -7.53 -7.78
C ILE A 443 2.91 -6.50 -7.97
N GLY A 444 2.57 -5.36 -8.59
CA GLY A 444 3.48 -4.24 -8.84
C GLY A 444 2.92 -3.29 -9.89
N CYS A 445 3.68 -2.27 -10.28
CA CYS A 445 3.28 -1.34 -11.34
C CYS A 445 2.93 -2.06 -12.65
N HIS A 446 3.63 -3.16 -12.96
CA HIS A 446 3.45 -3.96 -14.16
C HIS A 446 2.04 -4.56 -14.25
N LEU A 447 1.36 -4.76 -13.13
CA LEU A 447 -0.02 -5.24 -13.06
C LEU A 447 -1.01 -4.33 -13.81
N PHE A 448 -0.72 -3.02 -13.89
CA PHE A 448 -1.58 -2.07 -14.59
C PHE A 448 -1.64 -2.32 -16.11
N SER A 449 -0.78 -3.17 -16.68
CA SER A 449 -0.85 -3.56 -18.09
C SER A 449 -2.10 -4.37 -18.43
N ILE A 450 -2.77 -4.99 -17.44
CA ILE A 450 -4.02 -5.74 -17.66
C ILE A 450 -5.12 -4.82 -18.18
N LEU A 451 -5.08 -3.54 -17.82
CA LEU A 451 -6.06 -2.54 -18.19
C LEU A 451 -5.78 -1.93 -19.58
N PRO A 452 -6.77 -1.26 -20.19
CA PRO A 452 -6.54 -0.47 -21.40
C PRO A 452 -5.43 0.58 -21.18
N PRO A 453 -4.59 0.86 -22.21
CA PRO A 453 -4.70 0.36 -23.59
C PRO A 453 -3.88 -0.92 -23.85
N PHE A 454 -3.16 -1.44 -22.86
CA PHE A 454 -2.28 -2.59 -23.06
C PHE A 454 -3.07 -3.88 -23.20
N ASN A 455 -3.98 -4.16 -22.24
CA ASN A 455 -4.75 -5.41 -22.18
C ASN A 455 -3.83 -6.66 -22.19
N ILE A 456 -2.75 -6.60 -21.40
CA ILE A 456 -1.72 -7.64 -21.24
C ILE A 456 -1.78 -8.19 -19.82
N GLY A 457 -2.03 -9.49 -19.70
CA GLY A 457 -2.07 -10.24 -18.44
C GLY A 457 -3.33 -11.09 -18.34
N ALA A 458 -3.22 -12.24 -17.69
CA ALA A 458 -4.31 -13.21 -17.50
C ALA A 458 -4.56 -13.52 -16.03
N THR A 459 -3.51 -13.64 -15.23
CA THR A 459 -3.59 -13.95 -13.80
C THR A 459 -2.69 -13.01 -12.99
N THR A 460 -2.98 -12.89 -11.70
CA THR A 460 -2.17 -12.12 -10.76
C THR A 460 -1.94 -12.91 -9.49
N MET A 461 -0.68 -13.02 -9.09
CA MET A 461 -0.25 -13.54 -7.80
C MET A 461 0.61 -12.48 -7.10
N GLY A 462 0.77 -12.53 -5.78
CA GLY A 462 1.43 -11.48 -5.02
C GLY A 462 2.90 -11.73 -4.68
N TYR A 463 3.69 -10.65 -4.61
CA TYR A 463 5.04 -10.56 -4.06
C TYR A 463 5.96 -11.75 -4.35
N GLY A 464 6.39 -11.89 -5.60
CA GLY A 464 7.35 -12.88 -6.07
C GLY A 464 6.72 -14.15 -6.66
N LEU A 465 5.38 -14.23 -6.70
CA LEU A 465 4.67 -15.46 -7.10
C LEU A 465 4.21 -15.49 -8.57
N GLY A 466 4.43 -14.42 -9.35
CA GLY A 466 4.01 -14.39 -10.77
C GLY A 466 4.62 -15.50 -11.64
N SER A 467 5.86 -15.91 -11.38
CA SER A 467 6.49 -17.06 -12.07
C SER A 467 5.93 -18.40 -11.56
N ALA A 468 5.69 -18.52 -10.26
CA ALA A 468 5.08 -19.70 -9.67
C ALA A 468 3.64 -19.92 -10.16
N GLY A 469 2.85 -18.85 -10.33
CA GLY A 469 1.48 -18.90 -10.87
C GLY A 469 1.41 -19.42 -12.31
N ALA A 470 2.49 -19.26 -13.09
CA ALA A 470 2.62 -19.81 -14.43
C ALA A 470 3.14 -21.26 -14.45
N SER A 471 3.61 -21.81 -13.32
CA SER A 471 4.36 -23.07 -13.30
C SER A 471 3.54 -24.27 -13.80
N ALA A 472 2.21 -24.25 -13.65
CA ALA A 472 1.30 -25.30 -14.11
C ALA A 472 1.19 -25.40 -15.64
N PHE A 473 1.60 -24.37 -16.38
CA PHE A 473 1.50 -24.33 -17.85
C PHE A 473 2.73 -24.92 -18.56
N GLN A 474 3.57 -25.67 -17.85
CA GLN A 474 4.70 -26.40 -18.42
C GLN A 474 4.20 -27.67 -19.11
N SER A 475 3.72 -27.53 -20.36
CA SER A 475 3.32 -28.67 -21.21
C SER A 475 4.35 -28.90 -22.31
N ILE A 476 4.69 -30.17 -22.55
CA ILE A 476 5.61 -30.59 -23.61
C ILE A 476 4.95 -30.52 -25.00
N GLU A 477 3.61 -30.43 -25.06
CA GLU A 477 2.83 -30.51 -26.31
C GLU A 477 2.44 -29.13 -26.88
N THR A 478 3.06 -28.03 -26.41
CA THR A 478 2.74 -26.68 -26.90
C THR A 478 3.97 -25.95 -27.44
N ASP A 479 3.77 -25.27 -28.57
CA ASP A 479 4.78 -24.40 -29.19
C ASP A 479 4.79 -22.98 -28.60
N LYS A 480 3.91 -22.69 -27.62
CA LYS A 480 3.80 -21.37 -26.99
C LYS A 480 4.50 -21.32 -25.64
N GLN A 481 5.25 -20.25 -25.42
CA GLN A 481 5.85 -19.99 -24.12
C GLN A 481 4.88 -19.22 -23.22
N VAL A 482 4.91 -19.51 -21.92
CA VAL A 482 4.24 -18.70 -20.91
C VAL A 482 5.18 -17.59 -20.45
N ILE A 483 4.62 -16.40 -20.26
CA ILE A 483 5.35 -15.22 -19.80
C ILE A 483 4.94 -14.91 -18.37
N SER A 484 5.91 -14.61 -17.51
CA SER A 484 5.66 -14.09 -16.17
C SER A 484 6.29 -12.74 -15.99
N PHE A 485 5.58 -11.79 -15.37
CA PHE A 485 6.12 -10.49 -15.00
C PHE A 485 6.33 -10.42 -13.49
N MET A 486 7.48 -9.91 -13.07
CA MET A 486 7.85 -9.75 -11.66
C MET A 486 8.59 -8.42 -11.50
N GLY A 487 8.28 -7.66 -10.45
CA GLY A 487 9.09 -6.48 -10.10
C GLY A 487 10.35 -6.87 -9.34
N ASP A 488 11.39 -6.04 -9.37
CA ASP A 488 12.58 -6.15 -8.51
C ASP A 488 12.26 -6.32 -7.02
N GLY A 489 11.29 -5.56 -6.49
CA GLY A 489 10.81 -5.73 -5.11
C GLY A 489 10.25 -7.14 -4.86
N GLY A 490 9.40 -7.65 -5.76
CA GLY A 490 8.88 -9.02 -5.67
C GLY A 490 9.97 -10.08 -5.82
N PHE A 491 10.97 -9.82 -6.65
CA PHE A 491 12.13 -10.69 -6.85
C PHE A 491 12.94 -10.86 -5.56
N TRP A 492 13.31 -9.76 -4.90
CA TRP A 492 14.09 -9.80 -3.66
C TRP A 492 13.29 -10.22 -2.42
N HIS A 493 11.95 -10.12 -2.48
CA HIS A 493 11.07 -10.56 -1.40
C HIS A 493 10.97 -12.09 -1.32
N ASN A 494 10.36 -12.73 -2.33
CA ASN A 494 10.22 -14.20 -2.39
C ASN A 494 10.45 -14.76 -3.80
N GLY A 495 10.63 -13.91 -4.81
CA GLY A 495 10.66 -14.33 -6.22
C GLY A 495 11.88 -15.16 -6.60
N LEU A 496 13.02 -14.94 -5.94
CA LEU A 496 14.23 -15.75 -6.16
C LEU A 496 13.98 -17.23 -5.82
N THR A 497 13.32 -17.53 -4.70
CA THR A 497 13.08 -18.91 -4.25
C THR A 497 11.82 -19.50 -4.89
N SER A 498 10.67 -18.87 -4.67
CA SER A 498 9.35 -19.38 -5.08
C SER A 498 9.12 -19.31 -6.59
N GLY A 499 9.73 -18.35 -7.27
CA GLY A 499 9.66 -18.20 -8.73
C GLY A 499 10.83 -18.87 -9.44
N ILE A 500 12.00 -18.22 -9.38
CA ILE A 500 13.16 -18.60 -10.20
C ILE A 500 13.73 -19.95 -9.77
N GLY A 501 13.95 -20.16 -8.47
CA GLY A 501 14.44 -21.43 -7.93
C GLY A 501 13.55 -22.61 -8.30
N ASN A 502 12.23 -22.43 -8.13
CA ASN A 502 11.25 -23.44 -8.55
C ASN A 502 11.29 -23.71 -10.07
N ALA A 503 11.43 -22.67 -10.90
CA ALA A 503 11.53 -22.82 -12.35
C ALA A 503 12.83 -23.54 -12.78
N VAL A 504 13.95 -23.27 -12.12
CA VAL A 504 15.22 -23.98 -12.36
C VAL A 504 15.11 -25.44 -11.93
N PHE A 505 14.59 -25.69 -10.73
CA PHE A 505 14.41 -27.05 -10.19
C PHE A 505 13.57 -27.94 -11.12
N ASN A 506 12.49 -27.38 -11.67
CA ASN A 506 11.58 -28.10 -12.57
C ASN A 506 11.93 -27.99 -14.06
N GLN A 507 13.04 -27.33 -14.42
CA GLN A 507 13.48 -27.14 -15.82
C GLN A 507 12.41 -26.45 -16.70
N SER A 508 11.69 -25.49 -16.14
CA SER A 508 10.61 -24.78 -16.84
C SER A 508 11.11 -24.00 -18.05
N ASP A 509 10.50 -24.17 -19.22
CA ASP A 509 10.84 -23.45 -20.45
C ASP A 509 10.24 -22.01 -20.53
N GLY A 510 9.55 -21.57 -19.47
CA GLY A 510 8.87 -20.27 -19.43
C GLY A 510 9.81 -19.06 -19.47
N LEU A 511 9.27 -17.91 -19.91
CA LEU A 511 9.94 -16.62 -19.89
C LEU A 511 9.52 -15.83 -18.65
N THR A 512 10.44 -15.46 -17.78
CA THR A 512 10.19 -14.48 -16.72
C THR A 512 10.86 -13.15 -17.05
N VAL A 513 10.09 -12.06 -17.01
CA VAL A 513 10.56 -10.69 -17.15
C VAL A 513 10.59 -10.06 -15.77
N ILE A 514 11.79 -9.75 -15.30
CA ILE A 514 12.02 -9.02 -14.06
C ILE A 514 12.17 -7.54 -14.39
N VAL A 515 11.27 -6.72 -13.87
CA VAL A 515 11.25 -5.27 -14.06
C VAL A 515 12.06 -4.62 -12.93
N ASP A 516 13.28 -4.18 -13.25
CA ASP A 516 14.20 -3.53 -12.31
C ASP A 516 14.11 -2.02 -12.46
N ASN A 517 13.25 -1.41 -11.64
CA ASN A 517 13.10 0.05 -11.62
C ASN A 517 13.90 0.70 -10.47
N ALA A 518 14.71 -0.12 -9.79
CA ALA A 518 15.65 0.19 -8.71
C ALA A 518 14.99 0.52 -7.36
N TYR A 519 13.70 0.27 -7.17
CA TYR A 519 12.98 0.61 -5.93
C TYR A 519 11.73 -0.26 -5.74
N SER A 520 11.22 -0.35 -4.51
CA SER A 520 9.81 -0.73 -4.31
C SER A 520 8.88 0.41 -4.78
N ALA A 521 8.76 0.59 -6.09
CA ALA A 521 8.17 1.79 -6.69
C ALA A 521 6.67 1.96 -6.42
N ALA A 522 5.91 0.87 -6.35
CA ALA A 522 4.46 0.91 -6.12
C ALA A 522 4.09 1.31 -4.68
N THR A 523 5.04 1.21 -3.73
CA THR A 523 4.79 1.37 -2.28
C THR A 523 5.46 2.60 -1.67
N GLY A 524 6.05 3.48 -2.48
CA GLY A 524 6.65 4.74 -2.01
C GLY A 524 8.09 4.98 -2.47
N GLY A 525 8.75 3.97 -3.06
CA GLY A 525 10.10 4.10 -3.61
C GLY A 525 11.21 3.78 -2.61
N GLN A 526 10.96 2.84 -1.69
CA GLN A 526 11.95 2.35 -0.73
C GLN A 526 13.11 1.66 -1.43
N ASP A 527 14.31 1.74 -0.81
CA ASP A 527 15.50 1.06 -1.31
C ASP A 527 15.40 -0.45 -1.07
N ILE A 528 15.90 -1.22 -2.04
CA ILE A 528 15.99 -2.69 -2.09
C ILE A 528 17.40 -3.10 -2.53
N LEU A 529 17.69 -4.40 -2.54
CA LEU A 529 19.03 -4.91 -2.89
C LEU A 529 19.55 -4.41 -4.26
N SER A 530 18.68 -4.31 -5.28
CA SER A 530 19.05 -3.79 -6.61
C SER A 530 18.99 -2.27 -6.75
N SER A 531 18.66 -1.54 -5.68
CA SER A 531 18.63 -0.07 -5.72
C SER A 531 19.98 0.51 -6.10
N GLN A 532 19.94 1.56 -6.92
CA GLN A 532 21.14 2.21 -7.46
C GLN A 532 21.60 3.42 -6.64
N ALA A 533 20.76 3.90 -5.73
CA ALA A 533 21.11 4.99 -4.83
C ALA A 533 22.19 4.55 -3.82
N ASP A 534 23.06 5.49 -3.46
CA ASP A 534 23.96 5.31 -2.32
C ASP A 534 23.13 5.33 -1.02
N ASN A 535 23.43 4.39 -0.13
CA ASN A 535 22.77 4.27 1.17
C ASN A 535 23.84 4.01 2.24
N GLU A 536 23.87 4.85 3.28
CA GLU A 536 24.90 4.77 4.33
C GLU A 536 24.66 3.60 5.31
N LEU A 537 23.40 3.17 5.45
CA LEU A 537 22.99 2.16 6.42
C LEU A 537 22.84 0.76 5.82
N ARG A 538 22.82 0.62 4.49
CA ARG A 538 22.43 -0.63 3.81
C ARG A 538 23.33 -0.95 2.62
N SER A 539 23.49 -2.24 2.34
CA SER A 539 24.18 -2.74 1.15
C SER A 539 23.23 -2.80 -0.04
N THR A 540 23.43 -1.93 -1.04
CA THR A 540 22.63 -1.84 -2.28
C THR A 540 23.49 -2.19 -3.50
N LYS A 541 22.95 -2.01 -4.73
CA LYS A 541 23.62 -2.25 -6.02
C LYS A 541 23.94 -3.72 -6.31
N HIS A 542 23.18 -4.65 -5.75
CA HIS A 542 23.27 -6.08 -6.07
C HIS A 542 22.52 -6.38 -7.39
N PRO A 543 23.21 -6.82 -8.46
CA PRO A 543 22.56 -7.06 -9.75
C PRO A 543 21.67 -8.31 -9.72
N ILE A 544 20.42 -8.18 -10.16
CA ILE A 544 19.48 -9.30 -10.29
C ILE A 544 20.04 -10.40 -11.19
N GLU A 545 20.73 -10.03 -12.28
CA GLU A 545 21.40 -10.98 -13.19
C GLU A 545 22.37 -11.92 -12.45
N ALA A 546 23.15 -11.39 -11.50
CA ALA A 546 24.10 -12.19 -10.75
C ALA A 546 23.38 -13.22 -9.86
N ALA A 547 22.30 -12.82 -9.19
CA ALA A 547 21.49 -13.70 -8.35
C ALA A 547 20.83 -14.83 -9.16
N VAL A 548 20.21 -14.51 -10.31
CA VAL A 548 19.56 -15.54 -11.15
C VAL A 548 20.57 -16.48 -11.81
N ARG A 549 21.78 -16.00 -12.15
CA ARG A 549 22.85 -16.89 -12.61
C ARG A 549 23.35 -17.79 -11.48
N GLY A 550 23.47 -17.25 -10.27
CA GLY A 550 23.88 -17.99 -9.07
C GLY A 550 22.96 -19.16 -8.73
N ILE A 551 21.65 -19.03 -8.95
CA ILE A 551 20.68 -20.12 -8.72
C ILE A 551 20.61 -21.13 -9.88
N GLY A 552 21.30 -20.90 -11.00
CA GLY A 552 21.46 -21.87 -12.09
C GLY A 552 20.79 -21.50 -13.43
N VAL A 553 20.27 -20.29 -13.59
CA VAL A 553 19.70 -19.85 -14.88
C VAL A 553 20.81 -19.61 -15.90
N LYS A 554 20.69 -20.27 -17.07
CA LYS A 554 21.67 -20.17 -18.16
C LYS A 554 21.35 -19.04 -19.14
N TRP A 555 20.08 -18.87 -19.50
CA TRP A 555 19.62 -17.84 -20.42
C TRP A 555 19.13 -16.61 -19.65
N VAL A 556 19.96 -15.57 -19.62
CA VAL A 556 19.63 -14.29 -18.98
C VAL A 556 20.02 -13.16 -19.93
N LYS A 557 19.13 -12.20 -20.13
CA LYS A 557 19.37 -10.98 -20.91
C LYS A 557 18.96 -9.76 -20.11
N THR A 558 19.91 -8.88 -19.82
CA THR A 558 19.67 -7.61 -19.15
C THR A 558 19.60 -6.48 -20.17
N ILE A 559 18.49 -5.75 -20.19
CA ILE A 559 18.30 -4.55 -21.01
C ILE A 559 18.33 -3.33 -20.08
N THR A 560 19.42 -2.56 -20.14
CA THR A 560 19.68 -1.45 -19.21
C THR A 560 18.92 -0.16 -19.52
N ASN A 561 18.18 -0.13 -20.64
CA ASN A 561 17.34 0.99 -21.02
C ASN A 561 16.07 0.49 -21.73
N THR A 562 14.97 0.41 -20.99
CA THR A 562 13.70 -0.11 -21.50
C THR A 562 13.09 0.79 -22.57
N TYR A 563 13.41 2.09 -22.61
CA TYR A 563 12.88 3.03 -23.59
C TYR A 563 13.30 2.71 -25.04
N LYS A 564 14.32 1.88 -25.24
CA LYS A 564 14.69 1.35 -26.56
C LYS A 564 13.72 0.23 -26.97
N VAL A 565 12.54 0.64 -27.42
CA VAL A 565 11.41 -0.28 -27.73
C VAL A 565 11.81 -1.36 -28.74
N SER A 566 12.58 -1.01 -29.77
CA SER A 566 13.03 -1.97 -30.78
C SER A 566 13.93 -3.06 -30.20
N GLU A 567 14.85 -2.70 -29.30
CA GLU A 567 15.75 -3.65 -28.62
C GLU A 567 14.97 -4.59 -27.70
N MET A 568 14.02 -4.04 -26.93
CA MET A 568 13.09 -4.84 -26.12
C MET A 568 12.25 -5.81 -26.98
N ARG A 569 11.73 -5.34 -28.12
CA ARG A 569 10.90 -6.16 -29.03
C ARG A 569 11.69 -7.35 -29.58
N GLU A 570 12.90 -7.10 -30.08
CA GLU A 570 13.74 -8.19 -30.61
C GLU A 570 14.19 -9.15 -29.51
N THR A 571 14.41 -8.66 -28.28
CA THR A 571 14.73 -9.53 -27.14
C THR A 571 13.55 -10.43 -26.77
N PHE A 572 12.32 -9.89 -26.76
CA PHE A 572 11.11 -10.70 -26.60
C PHE A 572 10.99 -11.75 -27.69
N LYS A 573 11.13 -11.36 -28.96
CA LYS A 573 11.07 -12.32 -30.08
C LYS A 573 12.11 -13.42 -29.91
N SER A 574 13.37 -13.08 -29.63
CA SER A 574 14.43 -14.06 -29.43
C SER A 574 14.18 -14.99 -28.24
N ALA A 575 13.57 -14.50 -27.16
CA ALA A 575 13.20 -15.32 -26.02
C ALA A 575 12.10 -16.32 -26.41
N LEU A 576 11.03 -15.82 -27.03
CA LEU A 576 9.81 -16.56 -27.34
C LEU A 576 9.97 -17.58 -28.47
N THR A 577 10.82 -17.30 -29.47
CA THR A 577 11.05 -18.19 -30.62
C THR A 577 12.35 -18.99 -30.51
N GLY A 578 13.17 -18.72 -29.50
CA GLY A 578 14.47 -19.37 -29.32
C GLY A 578 14.36 -20.82 -28.85
N ASN A 579 15.19 -21.70 -29.41
CA ASN A 579 15.24 -23.14 -29.11
C ASN A 579 16.00 -23.49 -27.81
N VAL A 580 16.39 -22.50 -27.01
CA VAL A 580 17.10 -22.73 -25.74
C VAL A 580 16.10 -23.27 -24.70
N LYS A 581 16.44 -24.40 -24.10
CA LYS A 581 15.67 -25.06 -23.03
C LYS A 581 16.02 -24.53 -21.64
N GLY A 582 15.08 -24.69 -20.72
CA GLY A 582 15.13 -24.19 -19.35
C GLY A 582 14.67 -22.74 -19.21
N PRO A 583 14.67 -22.20 -17.98
CA PRO A 583 14.04 -20.92 -17.70
C PRO A 583 14.80 -19.79 -18.38
N LYS A 584 14.03 -18.91 -19.02
CA LYS A 584 14.53 -17.73 -19.72
C LYS A 584 14.21 -16.50 -18.89
N ILE A 585 15.21 -15.68 -18.59
CA ILE A 585 15.03 -14.45 -17.79
C ILE A 585 15.42 -13.22 -18.61
N ILE A 586 14.52 -12.23 -18.68
CA ILE A 586 14.84 -10.87 -19.12
C ILE A 586 14.84 -9.98 -17.90
N VAL A 587 15.94 -9.27 -17.63
CA VAL A 587 15.98 -8.20 -16.63
C VAL A 587 15.82 -6.87 -17.38
N ALA A 588 14.63 -6.27 -17.29
CA ALA A 588 14.27 -5.03 -17.94
C ALA A 588 14.51 -3.87 -16.96
N GLN A 589 15.62 -3.17 -17.12
CA GLN A 589 16.14 -2.24 -16.13
C GLN A 589 16.03 -0.78 -16.59
N SER A 590 15.37 0.06 -15.79
CA SER A 590 15.32 1.53 -15.97
C SER A 590 14.70 2.19 -14.75
N GLU A 591 15.34 3.24 -14.24
CA GLU A 591 14.95 3.91 -12.99
C GLU A 591 13.49 4.41 -13.02
N CYS A 592 12.75 4.20 -11.94
CA CYS A 592 11.44 4.79 -11.72
C CYS A 592 11.46 6.32 -11.93
N THR A 593 10.68 6.80 -12.90
CA THR A 593 10.61 8.22 -13.27
C THR A 593 10.17 9.12 -12.12
N LEU A 594 9.32 8.65 -11.21
CA LEU A 594 8.93 9.45 -10.04
C LEU A 594 10.13 9.71 -9.12
N ASN A 595 10.87 8.67 -8.75
CA ASN A 595 12.07 8.80 -7.91
C ASN A 595 13.16 9.61 -8.61
N ARG A 596 13.37 9.38 -9.91
CA ARG A 596 14.27 10.22 -10.72
C ARG A 596 13.89 11.70 -10.66
N MET A 597 12.62 12.01 -10.89
CA MET A 597 12.12 13.40 -10.86
C MET A 597 12.19 14.03 -9.46
N ARG A 598 12.00 13.25 -8.39
CA ARG A 598 12.17 13.73 -7.00
C ARG A 598 13.61 14.18 -6.75
N ARG A 599 14.60 13.47 -7.30
CA ARG A 599 16.03 13.87 -7.23
C ARG A 599 16.38 15.02 -8.18
N GLU A 600 15.97 14.92 -9.44
CA GLU A 600 16.43 15.84 -10.49
C GLU A 600 15.76 17.21 -10.45
N LYS A 601 14.47 17.31 -10.10
CA LYS A 601 13.76 18.61 -10.10
C LYS A 601 14.36 19.62 -9.11
N PRO A 602 14.62 19.28 -7.83
CA PRO A 602 15.27 20.20 -6.90
C PRO A 602 16.69 20.57 -7.35
N ALA A 603 17.46 19.61 -7.86
CA ALA A 603 18.81 19.86 -8.37
C ALA A 603 18.80 20.82 -9.58
N MET A 604 17.85 20.65 -10.51
CA MET A 604 17.64 21.56 -11.63
C MET A 604 17.21 22.95 -11.15
N ALA A 605 16.26 23.04 -10.21
CA ALA A 605 15.81 24.31 -9.65
C ALA A 605 16.96 25.08 -8.97
N LYS A 606 17.82 24.38 -8.22
CA LYS A 606 19.04 24.93 -7.63
C LYS A 606 19.98 25.48 -8.72
N LYS A 607 20.29 24.69 -9.75
CA LYS A 607 21.12 25.13 -10.88
C LYS A 607 20.55 26.37 -11.58
N ILE A 608 19.24 26.44 -11.80
CA ILE A 608 18.58 27.60 -12.41
C ILE A 608 18.77 28.85 -11.55
N LYS A 609 18.54 28.75 -10.23
CA LYS A 609 18.75 29.86 -9.28
C LYS A 609 20.20 30.32 -9.23
N GLU A 610 21.15 29.41 -9.38
CA GLU A 610 22.59 29.69 -9.46
C GLU A 610 23.03 30.28 -10.83
N GLY A 611 22.10 30.57 -11.74
CA GLY A 611 22.42 31.12 -13.07
C GLY A 611 23.07 30.10 -14.01
N LYS A 612 23.09 28.81 -13.66
CA LYS A 612 23.70 27.75 -14.48
C LYS A 612 22.78 27.35 -15.63
N ARG A 613 23.38 27.01 -16.78
CA ARG A 613 22.68 26.51 -17.96
C ARG A 613 21.97 25.20 -17.66
N VAL A 614 20.66 25.14 -17.89
CA VAL A 614 19.84 23.92 -17.76
C VAL A 614 19.07 23.67 -19.05
N VAL A 615 19.10 22.43 -19.54
CA VAL A 615 18.38 22.00 -20.73
C VAL A 615 17.27 21.05 -20.30
N LYS A 616 16.05 21.34 -20.75
CA LYS A 616 14.90 20.46 -20.56
C LYS A 616 14.36 20.02 -21.91
N GLU A 617 14.35 18.72 -22.14
CA GLU A 617 13.73 18.15 -23.33
C GLU A 617 12.20 18.19 -23.23
N ARG A 618 11.56 18.51 -24.34
CA ARG A 618 10.11 18.42 -24.55
C ARG A 618 9.84 17.70 -25.85
N PHE A 619 8.72 17.00 -25.89
CA PHE A 619 8.23 16.36 -27.10
C PHE A 619 6.94 17.04 -27.52
N GLY A 620 6.76 17.18 -28.82
CA GLY A 620 5.54 17.70 -29.42
C GLY A 620 5.11 16.83 -30.59
N ILE A 621 3.92 17.13 -31.09
CA ILE A 621 3.36 16.52 -32.28
C ILE A 621 3.12 17.64 -33.29
N ASP A 622 3.63 17.43 -34.49
CA ASP A 622 3.37 18.28 -35.63
C ASP A 622 1.95 17.99 -36.17
N PRO A 623 1.01 18.94 -36.06
CA PRO A 623 -0.37 18.73 -36.51
C PRO A 623 -0.47 18.52 -38.03
N ASP A 624 0.47 19.07 -38.80
CA ASP A 624 0.45 18.97 -40.26
C ASP A 624 0.80 17.54 -40.73
N THR A 625 1.71 16.89 -40.01
CA THR A 625 2.14 15.52 -40.27
C THR A 625 1.24 14.48 -39.56
N CYS A 626 0.49 14.87 -38.52
CA CYS A 626 -0.34 13.95 -37.75
C CYS A 626 -1.50 13.42 -38.61
N THR A 627 -1.61 12.10 -38.71
CA THR A 627 -2.69 11.44 -39.47
C THR A 627 -4.02 11.40 -38.71
N GLY A 628 -4.02 11.64 -37.39
CA GLY A 628 -5.21 11.52 -36.55
C GLY A 628 -5.61 10.07 -36.23
N ASP A 629 -4.75 9.08 -36.49
CA ASP A 629 -5.06 7.66 -36.27
C ASP A 629 -5.07 7.23 -34.79
N HIS A 630 -4.47 8.06 -33.93
CA HIS A 630 -4.26 7.87 -32.49
C HIS A 630 -3.57 6.55 -32.09
N SER A 631 -2.84 5.92 -33.00
CA SER A 631 -2.10 4.67 -32.74
C SER A 631 -1.05 4.87 -31.64
N CYS A 632 -0.44 6.06 -31.60
CA CYS A 632 0.53 6.44 -30.58
C CYS A 632 -0.06 6.44 -29.16
N ILE A 633 -1.35 6.78 -29.00
CA ILE A 633 -2.05 6.71 -27.71
C ILE A 633 -2.33 5.25 -27.36
N ARG A 634 -2.84 4.46 -28.31
CA ARG A 634 -3.20 3.04 -28.09
C ARG A 634 -2.02 2.13 -27.76
N ILE A 635 -0.81 2.49 -28.18
CA ILE A 635 0.39 1.68 -27.94
C ILE A 635 1.21 2.13 -26.73
N ASN A 636 1.03 3.38 -26.28
CA ASN A 636 1.81 3.98 -25.19
C ASN A 636 0.98 4.19 -23.91
N GLY A 637 -0.26 4.71 -24.02
CA GLY A 637 -1.08 4.99 -22.84
C GLY A 637 -0.46 6.02 -21.89
N CYS A 638 0.19 7.05 -22.42
CA CYS A 638 0.77 8.13 -21.62
C CYS A 638 -0.32 9.18 -21.27
N PRO A 639 -0.54 9.53 -19.98
CA PRO A 639 -1.50 10.56 -19.57
C PRO A 639 -1.21 11.95 -20.16
N SER A 640 0.05 12.22 -20.52
CA SER A 640 0.46 13.47 -21.16
C SER A 640 0.27 13.45 -22.68
N LEU A 641 -0.17 12.34 -23.28
CA LEU A 641 -0.47 12.23 -24.71
C LEU A 641 -2.00 12.12 -24.88
N THR A 642 -2.62 13.18 -25.40
CA THR A 642 -4.07 13.30 -25.51
C THR A 642 -4.47 13.81 -26.90
N ILE A 643 -5.73 14.16 -27.11
CA ILE A 643 -6.26 14.70 -28.37
C ILE A 643 -6.57 16.20 -28.24
N ALA A 644 -6.40 16.94 -29.32
CA ALA A 644 -6.79 18.33 -29.47
C ALA A 644 -7.52 18.54 -30.81
N PRO A 645 -8.33 19.61 -30.93
CA PRO A 645 -8.89 20.01 -32.22
C PRO A 645 -7.80 20.18 -33.27
N ASN A 646 -8.11 19.84 -34.53
CA ASN A 646 -7.21 20.10 -35.64
C ASN A 646 -7.07 21.61 -35.86
N PRO A 647 -5.85 22.16 -35.99
CA PRO A 647 -5.69 23.57 -36.34
C PRO A 647 -6.15 23.88 -37.78
N ASP A 648 -6.21 22.88 -38.66
CA ASP A 648 -6.78 23.03 -40.00
C ASP A 648 -8.32 22.93 -39.95
N PRO A 649 -9.06 24.01 -40.28
CA PRO A 649 -10.53 24.03 -40.24
C PRO A 649 -11.18 23.04 -41.22
N MET A 650 -10.45 22.57 -42.23
CA MET A 650 -10.95 21.59 -43.21
C MET A 650 -10.86 20.15 -42.68
N ARG A 651 -10.08 19.89 -41.64
CA ARG A 651 -9.90 18.56 -41.04
C ARG A 651 -10.67 18.46 -39.74
N LYS A 652 -11.73 17.64 -39.73
CA LYS A 652 -12.59 17.47 -38.54
C LYS A 652 -12.02 16.49 -37.52
N ASP A 653 -11.12 15.60 -37.94
CA ASP A 653 -10.52 14.61 -37.05
C ASP A 653 -9.52 15.25 -36.09
N PRO A 654 -9.63 14.99 -34.77
CA PRO A 654 -8.72 15.56 -33.80
C PRO A 654 -7.31 14.98 -33.96
N VAL A 655 -6.31 15.80 -33.67
CA VAL A 655 -4.89 15.42 -33.72
C VAL A 655 -4.39 15.05 -32.34
N ALA A 656 -3.37 14.20 -32.28
CA ALA A 656 -2.70 13.91 -31.03
C ALA A 656 -1.88 15.14 -30.57
N THR A 657 -1.81 15.38 -29.26
CA THR A 657 -1.06 16.48 -28.66
C THR A 657 -0.39 16.04 -27.36
N ILE A 658 0.69 16.72 -26.99
CA ILE A 658 1.45 16.44 -25.77
C ILE A 658 1.25 17.59 -24.77
N LEU A 659 0.76 17.24 -23.58
CA LEU A 659 0.52 18.17 -22.49
C LEU A 659 1.82 18.63 -21.82
N ASN A 660 1.76 19.79 -21.16
CA ASN A 660 2.87 20.35 -20.37
C ASN A 660 3.31 19.48 -19.17
N THR A 661 2.50 18.48 -18.80
CA THR A 661 2.85 17.48 -17.78
C THR A 661 3.90 16.46 -18.27
N CYS A 662 4.27 16.50 -19.55
CA CYS A 662 5.30 15.65 -20.14
C CYS A 662 6.67 15.84 -19.46
N VAL A 663 7.32 14.71 -19.17
CA VAL A 663 8.64 14.65 -18.52
C VAL A 663 9.79 14.42 -19.50
N GLY A 664 9.52 14.41 -20.82
CA GLY A 664 10.57 14.29 -21.82
C GLY A 664 11.18 12.90 -21.99
N CYS A 665 10.45 11.81 -21.68
CA CYS A 665 11.02 10.45 -21.70
C CYS A 665 11.33 9.84 -23.08
N GLY A 666 10.90 10.46 -24.18
CA GLY A 666 11.15 9.96 -25.55
C GLY A 666 10.33 8.74 -26.01
N LEU A 667 9.65 8.03 -25.11
CA LEU A 667 8.90 6.81 -25.43
C LEU A 667 7.93 6.96 -26.61
N CYS A 668 7.18 8.07 -26.71
CA CYS A 668 6.23 8.23 -27.81
C CYS A 668 6.90 8.27 -29.19
N GLY A 669 8.09 8.87 -29.29
CA GLY A 669 8.90 8.84 -30.51
C GLY A 669 9.46 7.45 -30.77
N GLU A 670 10.08 6.81 -29.77
CA GLU A 670 10.62 5.45 -29.91
C GLU A 670 9.55 4.43 -30.33
N ALA A 671 8.37 4.49 -29.69
CA ALA A 671 7.24 3.64 -30.04
C ALA A 671 6.73 3.92 -31.46
N ALA A 672 6.71 5.19 -31.89
CA ALA A 672 6.31 5.54 -33.26
C ALA A 672 7.26 4.95 -34.31
N HIS A 673 8.58 5.02 -34.08
CA HIS A 673 9.56 4.40 -34.98
C HIS A 673 9.46 2.87 -34.96
N ALA A 674 9.42 2.25 -33.77
CA ALA A 674 9.38 0.80 -33.62
C ALA A 674 8.09 0.17 -34.19
N ALA A 675 6.96 0.90 -34.14
CA ALA A 675 5.68 0.47 -34.66
C ALA A 675 5.39 0.97 -36.09
N VAL A 676 6.33 1.70 -36.72
CA VAL A 676 6.21 2.30 -38.06
C VAL A 676 4.94 3.16 -38.17
N LEU A 677 4.77 4.09 -37.24
CA LEU A 677 3.66 5.07 -37.20
C LEU A 677 4.01 6.36 -37.95
N CYS A 678 3.05 7.30 -38.02
CA CYS A 678 3.27 8.61 -38.64
C CYS A 678 4.47 9.36 -38.00
N PRO A 679 5.31 10.05 -38.79
CA PRO A 679 6.53 10.71 -38.32
C PRO A 679 6.27 12.08 -37.65
N SER A 680 5.11 12.24 -36.99
CA SER A 680 4.65 13.53 -36.48
C SER A 680 5.34 13.97 -35.18
N PHE A 681 6.14 13.12 -34.54
CA PHE A 681 6.81 13.45 -33.28
C PHE A 681 8.09 14.26 -33.51
N TYR A 682 8.25 15.33 -32.73
CA TYR A 682 9.48 16.10 -32.69
C TYR A 682 9.97 16.31 -31.25
N ARG A 683 11.27 16.51 -31.08
CA ARG A 683 11.91 16.87 -29.81
C ARG A 683 12.36 18.33 -29.84
N THR A 684 12.02 19.09 -28.81
CA THR A 684 12.50 20.45 -28.56
C THR A 684 13.30 20.52 -27.27
N GLU A 685 14.29 21.41 -27.24
CA GLU A 685 15.09 21.69 -26.05
C GLU A 685 14.73 23.08 -25.53
N VAL A 686 14.25 23.15 -24.29
CA VAL A 686 14.05 24.42 -23.59
C VAL A 686 15.28 24.69 -22.76
N ILE A 687 16.02 25.76 -23.10
CA ILE A 687 17.26 26.14 -22.43
C ILE A 687 16.97 27.30 -21.48
N THR A 688 17.25 27.11 -20.19
CA THR A 688 17.24 28.17 -19.17
C THR A 688 18.68 28.59 -18.89
N ASN A 689 18.91 29.90 -18.72
CA ASN A 689 20.25 30.52 -18.64
C ASN A 689 21.12 30.16 -19.87
N PRO A 690 20.70 30.53 -21.10
CA PRO A 690 21.41 30.17 -22.31
C PRO A 690 22.79 30.85 -22.39
N SER A 691 23.78 30.10 -22.87
CA SER A 691 25.11 30.62 -23.18
C SER A 691 25.07 31.54 -24.43
N ILE A 692 26.15 32.29 -24.65
CA ILE A 692 26.32 33.09 -25.88
C ILE A 692 26.23 32.19 -27.12
N TRP A 693 26.78 30.99 -27.06
CA TRP A 693 26.70 30.00 -28.13
C TRP A 693 25.27 29.52 -28.40
N ASP A 694 24.46 29.31 -27.36
CA ASP A 694 23.06 28.92 -27.53
C ASP A 694 22.26 30.03 -28.23
N LYS A 695 22.50 31.30 -27.85
CA LYS A 695 21.87 32.46 -28.49
C LYS A 695 22.30 32.61 -29.94
N ALA A 696 23.59 32.48 -30.23
CA ALA A 696 24.12 32.54 -31.59
C ALA A 696 23.56 31.42 -32.48
N LYS A 697 23.52 30.19 -31.96
CA LYS A 697 22.94 29.03 -32.64
C LYS A 697 21.46 29.21 -32.91
N LEU A 698 20.71 29.75 -31.96
CA LEU A 698 19.29 30.08 -32.14
C LEU A 698 19.10 31.14 -33.23
N ALA A 699 19.88 32.21 -33.21
CA ALA A 699 19.80 33.27 -34.23
C ALA A 699 20.08 32.73 -35.65
N ILE A 700 21.13 31.92 -35.81
CA ILE A 700 21.45 31.28 -37.09
C ILE A 700 20.32 30.34 -37.53
N ARG A 701 19.83 29.49 -36.62
CA ARG A 701 18.71 28.57 -36.92
C ARG A 701 17.46 29.33 -37.34
N SER A 702 17.08 30.38 -36.61
CA SER A 702 15.93 31.21 -36.93
C SER A 702 16.08 31.91 -38.29
N ALA A 703 17.28 32.39 -38.63
CA ALA A 703 17.54 32.98 -39.93
C ALA A 703 17.40 31.97 -41.08
N VAL A 704 17.95 30.75 -40.92
CA VAL A 704 17.84 29.67 -41.91
C VAL A 704 16.39 29.18 -42.04
N ILE A 705 15.71 28.93 -40.92
CA ILE A 705 14.31 28.50 -40.92
C ILE A 705 13.43 29.55 -41.58
N GLY A 706 13.60 30.83 -41.22
CA GLY A 706 12.86 31.93 -41.84
C GLY A 706 13.15 32.04 -43.34
N PHE A 707 14.39 31.90 -43.78
CA PHE A 707 14.74 31.88 -45.20
C PHE A 707 14.04 30.74 -45.97
N LEU A 708 14.01 29.54 -45.41
CA LEU A 708 13.34 28.36 -46.01
C LEU A 708 11.81 28.49 -46.00
N GLN A 709 11.23 29.02 -44.91
CA GLN A 709 9.78 29.20 -44.77
C GLN A 709 9.24 30.36 -45.63
N ASN A 710 10.00 31.44 -45.79
CA ASN A 710 9.61 32.58 -46.63
C ASN A 710 9.26 32.16 -48.07
N GLY A 711 9.89 31.11 -48.62
CA GLY A 711 9.54 30.56 -49.93
C GLY A 711 8.21 29.80 -49.97
N ILE A 712 7.86 29.13 -48.87
CA ILE A 712 6.59 28.39 -48.71
C ILE A 712 5.46 29.37 -48.42
N GLU A 713 5.65 30.32 -47.51
CA GLU A 713 4.67 31.36 -47.19
C GLU A 713 4.35 32.22 -48.41
N ARG A 714 5.37 32.62 -49.21
CA ARG A 714 5.13 33.34 -50.48
C ARG A 714 4.32 32.53 -51.50
N ARG A 715 4.43 31.19 -51.51
CA ARG A 715 3.59 30.33 -52.37
C ARG A 715 2.17 30.17 -51.83
N LEU A 716 1.99 30.13 -50.51
CA LEU A 716 0.68 30.07 -49.85
C LEU A 716 -0.10 31.39 -49.97
N VAL A 717 0.59 32.54 -49.92
CA VAL A 717 -0.01 33.88 -50.12
C VAL A 717 -0.61 34.05 -51.53
N GLY A 718 -0.21 33.22 -52.50
CA GLY A 718 -0.80 33.18 -53.85
C GLY A 718 -2.08 32.37 -53.98
N ILE A 719 -2.49 31.63 -52.93
CA ILE A 719 -3.75 30.88 -52.89
C ILE A 719 -4.67 31.61 -51.92
N GLN A 720 -5.26 32.72 -52.38
CA GLN A 720 -6.49 33.20 -51.76
C GLN A 720 -7.62 32.25 -52.16
N PRO A 721 -8.35 31.62 -51.23
CA PRO A 721 -9.62 30.99 -51.58
C PRO A 721 -10.58 32.13 -51.94
N ASN A 722 -10.80 32.33 -53.24
CA ASN A 722 -11.92 33.12 -53.72
C ASN A 722 -13.21 32.35 -53.39
N ALA A 723 -14.09 33.02 -52.62
CA ALA A 723 -15.52 32.78 -52.39
C ALA A 723 -15.93 31.55 -51.57
#